data_AF-A0AAN6PJ14-F1
#
_entry.id   AF-A0AAN6PJ14-F1
#
_cell.length_a   1.000
_cell.length_b   1.000
_cell.length_c   1.000
_cell.angle_alpha   90.00
_cell.angle_beta   90.00
_cell.angle_gamma   90.00
#
_symmetry.space_group_name_H-M   'P 1'
#
loop_
_entity.id
_entity.type
_entity.pdbx_description
1 polymer ?
#
loop_
_entity_poly.entity_id
_entity_poly.type
_entity_poly.pdbx_seq_one_letter_code
_entity_poly.pdbx_strand_id
1 'polypeptide(L)'
;MAADSTEPQPTGAPSADGATAGTSAEPPKKYPKGVVLGKDGKPCRACNSFASFTAQSKSTLKAAAPPAPPPKDCPPDVEVLGRSTWTLLHSIAATYPPAPTPKEQSDIKSFMRLFSKLYPCWVCAEDFQKYMQKQDVKAGSRDEFGNWLCEAHNEVNRKLGKPTFDCSKWEEREQGLKKPVVVAEYLFRRLHEIGIRSVHGLPGDFNLVALDYIPKAGLRWVGSVNELNAAYAADGYARTKGISALITTFGVGELSAINGVAGAFSEHVPVVHIVGCPSTISQRNGMLLHHTLGNGDFNVFANMSSQISCDMARLNKLGEIADQIDHALRECWIRSRPVYIMLPTDMAEKKIEGARLDTLIDLTEPKNDPDREDYVVDVVLKYLHAAKKPVILVDACAIRHRVLKEVHDLVEKTQLPVFVTPMGKGAINENHPSYGGVYAGTGSQPAVTERVESADLVLSIGSLKSDFNTAGFSYHTSQLNTIDFHSTHCTVRYSEYPGVTMRGVLRKLVERVDLSKLCRPSSPEVVNEVATNRDSSETITQAFFWPRVGEYLKENDIVVTETGTSNFGIWETKYPRGVTGVTQILWGSIGWSVGAAQGAALAAKDMGADRRTVLFVGDGSFQLTAQEVTTMMRHNLKVTIFLIYNEGFTIERYIHGMEAEYNDIVRWKYTDVPTVFGGSDKLVRKFVVKTKNELEKLLTDKEFNEADGLQFVELWMPKEDAPRALKITAEIAAKNNAKMSKWKTPHQQAKILSQDANLQPGDTGIWVTCARHQEAKAAREIGVLFSEVSDGGDGDDDGEEDDIEAAIQKEVAALTAKPTTATPEETNNRMTPVKMNVDCLLFVKTQPPVDPVAFVRRICEDARRCGEIPGLMRCRYVNRLTPVSVMGKASENGLVEVAREALGGWFDLGGKRSAGGGGGDGEKGAEGVDAEGAKDVKTESGETEAPASDRERKPFTFAIRPTIRNHSNLKRDVVINTIAGLINDDRHKVNLTAPDKVILVDIYQTVCGISVVDGDWDELKRYNLTELYGQGRSAQASKD
;
A
#
# COMPACT_ATOMS: atom_id res chain seq x y z
N MET A 1 32.85 -43.88 70.32
CA MET A 1 32.30 -45.18 70.77
C MET A 1 32.14 -45.99 69.48
N ALA A 2 33.06 -46.89 69.11
CA ALA A 2 33.42 -48.17 69.75
C ALA A 2 32.32 -49.24 69.59
N ALA A 3 32.60 -50.51 69.25
CA ALA A 3 33.76 -51.11 68.55
C ALA A 3 33.45 -52.59 68.19
N ASP A 4 33.55 -52.94 66.90
CA ASP A 4 34.03 -54.24 66.37
C ASP A 4 33.30 -55.58 66.72
N SER A 5 33.80 -56.68 66.12
CA SER A 5 33.55 -58.14 66.34
C SER A 5 32.35 -58.85 65.67
N THR A 6 32.67 -59.36 64.48
CA THR A 6 32.25 -60.55 63.68
C THR A 6 31.51 -61.77 64.30
N GLU A 7 30.82 -62.49 63.38
CA GLU A 7 30.57 -63.97 63.31
C GLU A 7 29.49 -64.64 64.20
N PRO A 8 28.96 -65.86 63.86
CA PRO A 8 29.03 -66.65 62.61
C PRO A 8 27.67 -67.26 62.12
N GLN A 9 27.73 -68.10 61.07
CA GLN A 9 26.71 -69.07 60.57
C GLN A 9 26.58 -70.33 61.49
N PRO A 10 25.73 -71.40 61.26
CA PRO A 10 25.14 -71.93 60.00
C PRO A 10 23.75 -72.65 60.06
N THR A 11 23.46 -73.49 59.03
CA THR A 11 22.42 -74.56 58.88
C THR A 11 21.08 -74.22 58.17
N GLY A 12 20.38 -75.25 57.64
CA GLY A 12 19.19 -75.12 56.77
C GLY A 12 18.63 -76.48 56.27
N ALA A 13 18.05 -76.50 55.06
CA ALA A 13 17.23 -77.58 54.42
C ALA A 13 15.79 -77.75 54.99
N PRO A 14 14.82 -78.41 54.29
CA PRO A 14 14.92 -79.21 53.05
C PRO A 14 13.99 -78.79 51.87
N SER A 15 13.92 -79.63 50.83
CA SER A 15 13.10 -79.56 49.58
C SER A 15 11.69 -80.19 49.77
N ALA A 16 10.77 -80.29 48.79
CA ALA A 16 10.72 -80.03 47.32
C ALA A 16 9.27 -79.54 46.95
N ASP A 17 8.78 -79.37 45.71
CA ASP A 17 9.23 -79.53 44.30
C ASP A 17 8.36 -78.54 43.42
N GLY A 18 8.14 -78.58 42.09
CA GLY A 18 8.58 -79.42 40.97
C GLY A 18 7.74 -79.17 39.69
N ALA A 19 8.25 -79.54 38.50
CA ALA A 19 7.64 -79.40 37.14
C ALA A 19 7.34 -77.96 36.64
N THR A 20 7.49 -77.57 35.35
CA THR A 20 8.06 -78.19 34.13
C THR A 20 8.55 -77.09 33.14
N ALA A 21 9.34 -77.47 32.12
CA ALA A 21 9.96 -76.68 31.03
C ALA A 21 9.32 -75.35 30.55
N GLY A 22 10.05 -74.36 30.01
CA GLY A 22 11.51 -74.21 29.81
C GLY A 22 11.93 -73.62 28.44
N THR A 23 12.90 -72.69 28.40
CA THR A 23 13.74 -72.33 27.22
C THR A 23 15.07 -71.68 27.67
N SER A 24 16.12 -71.80 26.85
CA SER A 24 17.51 -71.36 27.14
C SER A 24 17.78 -69.86 26.99
N ALA A 25 18.73 -69.33 27.77
CA ALA A 25 19.25 -67.96 27.62
C ALA A 25 20.37 -67.84 26.55
N GLU A 26 20.42 -66.72 25.82
CA GLU A 26 21.52 -66.37 24.90
C GLU A 26 22.80 -65.94 25.64
N PRO A 27 24.00 -66.16 25.06
CA PRO A 27 25.27 -65.62 25.57
C PRO A 27 25.40 -64.09 25.31
N PRO A 28 26.22 -63.36 26.10
CA PRO A 28 26.34 -61.91 25.99
C PRO A 28 26.99 -61.45 24.67
N LYS A 29 26.31 -60.53 23.97
CA LYS A 29 26.76 -59.93 22.70
C LYS A 29 27.99 -59.04 22.92
N LYS A 30 29.11 -59.36 22.24
CA LYS A 30 30.33 -58.53 22.22
C LYS A 30 30.14 -57.36 21.25
N TYR A 31 30.26 -56.13 21.73
CA TYR A 31 30.20 -54.92 20.89
C TYR A 31 31.58 -54.58 20.26
N PRO A 32 31.61 -53.85 19.13
CA PRO A 32 32.84 -53.34 18.54
C PRO A 32 33.63 -52.40 19.48
N LYS A 33 34.96 -52.35 19.33
CA LYS A 33 35.81 -51.36 20.01
C LYS A 33 35.35 -49.95 19.62
N GLY A 34 35.13 -49.09 20.63
CA GLY A 34 34.73 -47.69 20.44
C GLY A 34 33.24 -47.39 20.67
N VAL A 35 32.38 -48.41 20.85
CA VAL A 35 30.97 -48.17 21.21
C VAL A 35 30.83 -47.82 22.69
N VAL A 36 30.29 -46.64 22.99
CA VAL A 36 29.98 -46.21 24.36
C VAL A 36 28.67 -46.83 24.84
N LEU A 37 28.70 -47.51 25.98
CA LEU A 37 27.50 -48.03 26.64
C LEU A 37 26.85 -46.97 27.55
N GLY A 38 25.55 -47.10 27.77
CA GLY A 38 24.80 -46.37 28.78
C GLY A 38 24.95 -47.03 30.15
N LYS A 39 24.41 -46.37 31.18
CA LYS A 39 24.39 -46.89 32.56
C LYS A 39 23.50 -48.15 32.73
N ASP A 40 22.73 -48.52 31.70
CA ASP A 40 21.95 -49.73 31.59
C ASP A 40 22.67 -50.87 30.83
N GLY A 41 23.94 -50.67 30.44
CA GLY A 41 24.74 -51.65 29.69
C GLY A 41 24.45 -51.75 28.20
N LYS A 42 23.56 -50.91 27.64
CA LYS A 42 23.21 -50.92 26.20
C LYS A 42 23.92 -49.79 25.44
N PRO A 43 24.11 -49.87 24.11
CA PRO A 43 24.74 -48.81 23.32
C PRO A 43 24.00 -47.46 23.46
N CYS A 44 24.66 -46.43 24.02
CA CYS A 44 24.00 -45.17 24.31
C CYS A 44 23.98 -44.24 23.07
N ARG A 45 22.81 -44.03 22.48
CA ARG A 45 22.69 -43.23 21.24
C ARG A 45 23.16 -41.77 21.37
N ALA A 46 23.02 -41.16 22.55
CA ALA A 46 23.53 -39.80 22.82
C ALA A 46 25.07 -39.73 22.96
N CYS A 47 25.74 -40.86 23.18
CA CYS A 47 27.20 -40.94 23.37
C CYS A 47 27.95 -41.56 22.18
N ASN A 48 27.25 -41.95 21.11
CA ASN A 48 27.83 -42.50 19.89
C ASN A 48 27.37 -41.66 18.68
N SER A 49 28.13 -41.68 17.58
CA SER A 49 27.65 -41.11 16.31
C SER A 49 26.76 -42.11 15.56
N PHE A 50 25.93 -41.61 14.66
CA PHE A 50 25.03 -42.40 13.84
C PHE A 50 25.78 -43.45 12.99
N ALA A 51 27.01 -43.16 12.56
CA ALA A 51 27.87 -44.11 11.87
C ALA A 51 28.27 -45.30 12.78
N SER A 52 28.74 -45.03 13.99
CA SER A 52 29.09 -46.06 14.98
C SER A 52 27.88 -46.87 15.44
N PHE A 53 26.69 -46.26 15.48
CA PHE A 53 25.44 -46.93 15.84
C PHE A 53 24.92 -47.83 14.69
N THR A 54 24.89 -47.32 13.45
CA THR A 54 24.41 -48.09 12.28
C THR A 54 25.36 -49.24 11.88
N ALA A 55 26.63 -49.20 12.28
CA ALA A 55 27.55 -50.32 12.15
C ALA A 55 27.04 -51.62 12.82
N GLN A 56 26.12 -51.54 13.80
CA GLN A 56 25.51 -52.73 14.41
C GLN A 56 24.48 -53.43 13.52
N SER A 57 23.93 -52.76 12.50
CA SER A 57 22.92 -53.33 11.60
C SER A 57 23.51 -54.07 10.39
N LYS A 58 24.79 -53.85 10.08
CA LYS A 58 25.45 -54.37 8.87
C LYS A 58 26.24 -55.65 9.11
N SER A 59 25.55 -56.71 9.57
CA SER A 59 26.06 -58.09 9.55
C SER A 59 25.62 -58.89 8.31
N THR A 60 24.69 -58.36 7.51
CA THR A 60 24.24 -58.95 6.24
C THR A 60 24.09 -57.90 5.14
N LEU A 61 24.21 -58.37 3.89
CA LEU A 61 24.09 -57.65 2.60
C LEU A 61 25.25 -56.70 2.20
N LYS A 62 25.60 -56.76 0.91
CA LYS A 62 26.64 -55.95 0.25
C LYS A 62 26.09 -54.60 -0.22
N ALA A 63 26.99 -53.61 -0.30
CA ALA A 63 26.95 -52.42 -1.16
C ALA A 63 25.57 -51.80 -1.50
N ALA A 64 25.22 -50.74 -0.79
CA ALA A 64 24.10 -49.85 -1.13
C ALA A 64 24.47 -48.37 -0.86
N ALA A 65 23.63 -47.46 -1.35
CA ALA A 65 23.76 -46.00 -1.37
C ALA A 65 24.12 -45.33 -0.01
N PRO A 66 24.57 -44.05 -0.01
CA PRO A 66 24.70 -43.26 1.21
C PRO A 66 23.40 -43.30 2.05
N PRO A 67 23.52 -43.35 3.40
CA PRO A 67 22.37 -43.59 4.27
C PRO A 67 21.38 -42.42 4.24
N ALA A 68 20.09 -42.75 4.23
CA ALA A 68 19.03 -41.76 4.41
C ALA A 68 19.16 -41.06 5.78
N PRO A 69 18.77 -39.76 5.87
CA PRO A 69 18.74 -39.05 7.15
C PRO A 69 17.76 -39.71 8.13
N PRO A 70 17.98 -39.61 9.45
CA PRO A 70 17.09 -40.18 10.45
C PRO A 70 15.70 -39.51 10.44
N PRO A 71 14.65 -40.20 10.93
CA PRO A 71 13.32 -39.61 11.12
C PRO A 71 13.37 -38.33 11.98
N LYS A 72 12.51 -37.35 11.68
CA LYS A 72 12.50 -36.02 12.32
C LYS A 72 12.40 -36.07 13.84
N ASP A 73 11.69 -37.05 14.39
CA ASP A 73 11.37 -37.16 15.81
C ASP A 73 12.42 -37.94 16.62
N CYS A 74 13.59 -38.22 16.02
CA CYS A 74 14.67 -38.94 16.68
C CYS A 74 15.58 -37.99 17.49
N PRO A 75 15.91 -38.32 18.76
CA PRO A 75 16.93 -37.58 19.52
C PRO A 75 18.29 -37.51 18.79
N PRO A 76 19.02 -36.38 18.92
CA PRO A 76 20.30 -36.17 18.26
C PRO A 76 21.38 -37.14 18.74
N ASP A 77 22.31 -37.47 17.85
CA ASP A 77 23.52 -38.23 18.18
C ASP A 77 24.60 -37.33 18.80
N VAL A 78 25.74 -37.91 19.19
CA VAL A 78 26.81 -37.15 19.87
C VAL A 78 27.40 -36.01 19.02
N GLU A 79 27.35 -36.11 17.69
CA GLU A 79 27.90 -35.10 16.77
C GLU A 79 26.94 -33.96 16.47
N VAL A 80 25.63 -34.24 16.40
CA VAL A 80 24.59 -33.21 16.29
C VAL A 80 24.45 -32.50 17.64
N LEU A 81 24.31 -33.27 18.73
CA LEU A 81 24.22 -32.73 20.09
C LEU A 81 25.44 -31.85 20.40
N GLY A 82 26.66 -32.32 20.11
CA GLY A 82 27.87 -31.54 20.35
C GLY A 82 27.94 -30.23 19.56
N ARG A 83 27.51 -30.22 18.29
CA ARG A 83 27.48 -28.99 17.47
C ARG A 83 26.47 -27.98 17.99
N SER A 84 25.21 -28.36 18.16
CA SER A 84 24.16 -27.47 18.68
C SER A 84 24.50 -26.93 20.07
N THR A 85 25.16 -27.75 20.90
CA THR A 85 25.65 -27.35 22.23
C THR A 85 26.71 -26.28 22.16
N TRP A 86 27.74 -26.45 21.33
CA TRP A 86 28.77 -25.41 21.19
C TRP A 86 28.17 -24.12 20.63
N THR A 87 27.26 -24.19 19.65
CA THR A 87 26.53 -23.01 19.16
C THR A 87 25.78 -22.27 20.30
N LEU A 88 25.09 -22.99 21.19
CA LEU A 88 24.42 -22.40 22.35
C LEU A 88 25.41 -21.75 23.33
N LEU A 89 26.46 -22.46 23.73
CA LEU A 89 27.44 -21.95 24.71
C LEU A 89 28.17 -20.70 24.19
N HIS A 90 28.57 -20.72 22.92
CA HIS A 90 29.22 -19.59 22.26
C HIS A 90 28.26 -18.39 22.15
N SER A 91 27.01 -18.61 21.73
CA SER A 91 25.97 -17.56 21.76
C SER A 91 25.78 -16.92 23.15
N ILE A 92 25.87 -17.71 24.22
CA ILE A 92 25.83 -17.19 25.60
C ILE A 92 27.07 -16.35 25.93
N ALA A 93 28.26 -16.73 25.45
CA ALA A 93 29.46 -15.91 25.62
C ALA A 93 29.43 -14.60 24.81
N ALA A 94 28.96 -14.62 23.56
CA ALA A 94 28.79 -13.43 22.73
C ALA A 94 27.81 -12.40 23.33
N THR A 95 26.76 -12.89 24.01
CA THR A 95 25.71 -12.06 24.64
C THR A 95 26.00 -11.71 26.11
N TYR A 96 27.02 -12.30 26.73
CA TYR A 96 27.39 -12.00 28.12
C TYR A 96 27.89 -10.54 28.26
N PRO A 97 27.52 -9.80 29.33
CA PRO A 97 27.87 -8.38 29.43
C PRO A 97 29.38 -8.12 29.45
N PRO A 98 29.89 -7.04 28.82
CA PRO A 98 31.29 -6.65 28.92
C PRO A 98 31.75 -6.37 30.37
N ALA A 99 30.85 -5.81 31.19
CA ALA A 99 31.04 -5.57 32.62
C ALA A 99 29.88 -6.22 33.42
N PRO A 100 29.95 -7.53 33.70
CA PRO A 100 28.86 -8.30 34.30
C PRO A 100 28.79 -8.08 35.82
N THR A 101 27.58 -7.92 36.35
CA THR A 101 27.33 -7.77 37.78
C THR A 101 27.74 -9.03 38.57
N PRO A 102 28.04 -8.93 39.87
CA PRO A 102 28.37 -10.10 40.70
C PRO A 102 27.30 -11.21 40.67
N LYS A 103 26.04 -10.86 40.41
CA LYS A 103 24.96 -11.82 40.20
C LYS A 103 25.14 -12.57 38.88
N GLU A 104 25.28 -11.88 37.75
CA GLU A 104 25.48 -12.52 36.44
C GLU A 104 26.74 -13.40 36.41
N GLN A 105 27.81 -12.97 37.09
CA GLN A 105 29.02 -13.79 37.30
C GLN A 105 28.76 -15.07 38.10
N SER A 106 27.85 -15.03 39.08
CA SER A 106 27.42 -16.21 39.85
C SER A 106 26.50 -17.11 39.03
N ASP A 107 25.57 -16.51 38.30
CA ASP A 107 24.57 -17.20 37.49
C ASP A 107 25.23 -17.96 36.32
N ILE A 108 26.19 -17.37 35.59
CA ILE A 108 26.90 -18.07 34.51
C ILE A 108 27.79 -19.21 35.03
N LYS A 109 28.49 -19.01 36.17
CA LYS A 109 29.27 -20.07 36.85
C LYS A 109 28.37 -21.21 37.31
N SER A 110 27.17 -20.90 37.77
CA SER A 110 26.16 -21.87 38.19
C SER A 110 25.55 -22.61 37.00
N PHE A 111 25.25 -21.90 35.91
CA PHE A 111 24.79 -22.47 34.64
C PHE A 111 25.80 -23.49 34.10
N MET A 112 27.08 -23.14 33.97
CA MET A 112 28.10 -24.08 33.47
C MET A 112 28.25 -25.33 34.39
N ARG A 113 28.08 -25.16 35.71
CA ARG A 113 28.08 -26.27 36.70
C ARG A 113 26.82 -27.15 36.68
N LEU A 114 25.69 -26.62 36.22
CA LEU A 114 24.45 -27.39 36.03
C LEU A 114 24.42 -28.06 34.66
N PHE A 115 24.74 -27.32 33.60
CA PHE A 115 24.93 -27.81 32.23
C PHE A 115 25.85 -29.03 32.20
N SER A 116 27.03 -28.94 32.81
CA SER A 116 28.02 -30.03 32.85
C SER A 116 27.55 -31.29 33.60
N LYS A 117 26.53 -31.20 34.45
CA LYS A 117 25.89 -32.34 35.14
C LYS A 117 24.68 -32.91 34.40
N LEU A 118 23.94 -32.06 33.68
CA LEU A 118 22.70 -32.39 32.99
C LEU A 118 22.89 -32.74 31.51
N TYR A 119 24.13 -32.68 31.01
CA TYR A 119 24.42 -32.91 29.60
C TYR A 119 24.08 -34.34 29.14
N PRO A 120 23.26 -34.55 28.08
CA PRO A 120 22.73 -35.88 27.73
C PRO A 120 23.77 -36.94 27.36
N CYS A 121 24.94 -36.53 26.85
CA CYS A 121 26.06 -37.44 26.63
C CYS A 121 26.88 -37.55 27.93
N TRP A 122 26.70 -38.64 28.69
CA TRP A 122 27.32 -38.80 30.02
C TRP A 122 28.86 -38.79 29.97
N VAL A 123 29.49 -39.28 28.90
CA VAL A 123 30.95 -39.25 28.73
C VAL A 123 31.46 -37.82 28.52
N CYS A 124 30.78 -37.03 27.69
CA CYS A 124 31.09 -35.61 27.52
C CYS A 124 30.80 -34.81 28.79
N ALA A 125 29.75 -35.16 29.53
CA ALA A 125 29.42 -34.55 30.82
C ALA A 125 30.57 -34.73 31.83
N GLU A 126 31.07 -35.96 31.98
CA GLU A 126 32.21 -36.25 32.84
C GLU A 126 33.52 -35.62 32.37
N ASP A 127 33.81 -35.64 31.07
CA ASP A 127 35.04 -35.03 30.52
C ASP A 127 35.05 -33.51 30.69
N PHE A 128 33.91 -32.86 30.48
CA PHE A 128 33.76 -31.42 30.68
C PHE A 128 33.80 -31.04 32.17
N GLN A 129 33.23 -31.86 33.07
CA GLN A 129 33.45 -31.71 34.52
C GLN A 129 34.94 -31.84 34.91
N LYS A 130 35.67 -32.80 34.33
CA LYS A 130 37.13 -32.97 34.54
C LYS A 130 37.94 -31.79 33.99
N TYR A 131 37.47 -31.10 32.94
CA TYR A 131 38.05 -29.83 32.49
C TYR A 131 37.77 -28.70 33.48
N MET A 132 36.51 -28.51 33.90
CA MET A 132 36.11 -27.47 34.86
C MET A 132 36.80 -27.61 36.23
N GLN A 133 37.21 -28.82 36.63
CA GLN A 133 38.03 -29.06 37.84
C GLN A 133 39.49 -28.60 37.69
N LYS A 134 40.00 -28.44 36.46
CA LYS A 134 41.35 -27.95 36.16
C LYS A 134 41.38 -26.47 35.79
N GLN A 135 40.27 -25.94 35.26
CA GLN A 135 40.14 -24.58 34.77
C GLN A 135 38.81 -23.97 35.24
N ASP A 136 38.85 -23.25 36.36
CA ASP A 136 37.71 -22.48 36.86
C ASP A 136 37.17 -21.51 35.80
N VAL A 137 35.84 -21.46 35.68
CA VAL A 137 35.10 -20.59 34.77
C VAL A 137 35.47 -19.13 35.04
N LYS A 138 36.21 -18.52 34.10
CA LYS A 138 36.47 -17.08 34.07
C LYS A 138 35.21 -16.36 33.61
N ALA A 139 34.91 -15.22 34.22
CA ALA A 139 33.61 -14.56 34.05
C ALA A 139 33.59 -13.08 34.46
N GLY A 140 34.74 -12.48 34.80
CA GLY A 140 34.83 -11.08 35.23
C GLY A 140 34.52 -10.08 34.12
N SER A 141 34.60 -10.50 32.86
CA SER A 141 34.19 -9.76 31.67
C SER A 141 33.68 -10.72 30.58
N ARG A 142 33.15 -10.17 29.49
CA ARG A 142 32.84 -10.92 28.27
C ARG A 142 34.06 -11.65 27.72
N ASP A 143 35.18 -10.95 27.59
CA ASP A 143 36.40 -11.48 26.98
C ASP A 143 37.04 -12.60 27.82
N GLU A 144 36.98 -12.50 29.15
CA GLU A 144 37.38 -13.59 30.05
C GLU A 144 36.58 -14.87 29.80
N PHE A 145 35.25 -14.75 29.72
CA PHE A 145 34.36 -15.90 29.58
C PHE A 145 34.45 -16.50 28.18
N GLY A 146 34.46 -15.68 27.13
CA GLY A 146 34.59 -16.12 25.74
C GLY A 146 35.95 -16.78 25.45
N ASN A 147 37.04 -16.25 25.99
CA ASN A 147 38.36 -16.87 25.87
C ASN A 147 38.45 -18.19 26.65
N TRP A 148 37.95 -18.25 27.89
CA TRP A 148 37.87 -19.51 28.66
C TRP A 148 37.02 -20.58 27.95
N LEU A 149 35.87 -20.20 27.38
CA LEU A 149 35.01 -21.10 26.64
C LEU A 149 35.66 -21.57 25.33
N CYS A 150 36.38 -20.67 24.64
CA CYS A 150 37.17 -21.01 23.46
C CYS A 150 38.27 -22.03 23.78
N GLU A 151 38.97 -21.90 24.90
CA GLU A 151 39.96 -22.88 25.35
C GLU A 151 39.33 -24.22 25.79
N ALA A 152 38.14 -24.20 26.38
CA ALA A 152 37.37 -25.41 26.65
C ALA A 152 36.99 -26.16 25.36
N HIS A 153 36.64 -25.42 24.30
CA HIS A 153 36.39 -25.98 22.97
C HIS A 153 37.69 -26.47 22.30
N ASN A 154 38.81 -25.77 22.49
CA ASN A 154 40.12 -26.23 22.01
C ASN A 154 40.55 -27.54 22.67
N GLU A 155 40.28 -27.74 23.96
CA GLU A 155 40.54 -29.01 24.65
C GLU A 155 39.75 -30.17 24.04
N VAL A 156 38.48 -29.95 23.69
CA VAL A 156 37.68 -30.95 22.97
C VAL A 156 38.21 -31.17 21.55
N ASN A 157 38.67 -30.14 20.85
CA ASN A 157 39.31 -30.30 19.54
C ASN A 157 40.59 -31.15 19.61
N ARG A 158 41.47 -30.92 20.60
CA ARG A 158 42.68 -31.74 20.84
C ARG A 158 42.32 -33.22 21.00
N LYS A 159 41.32 -33.53 21.84
CA LYS A 159 40.84 -34.91 22.09
C LYS A 159 40.21 -35.56 20.86
N LEU A 160 39.63 -34.77 19.95
CA LEU A 160 39.02 -35.24 18.70
C LEU A 160 39.97 -35.20 17.49
N GLY A 161 41.26 -34.87 17.68
CA GLY A 161 42.24 -34.75 16.58
C GLY A 161 41.95 -33.58 15.61
N LYS A 162 41.19 -32.57 16.06
CA LYS A 162 40.80 -31.40 15.25
C LYS A 162 41.76 -30.23 15.50
N PRO A 163 41.92 -29.30 14.52
CA PRO A 163 42.69 -28.08 14.72
C PRO A 163 42.21 -27.24 15.92
N THR A 164 43.14 -26.68 16.67
CA THR A 164 42.86 -25.66 17.69
C THR A 164 42.66 -24.30 17.04
N PHE A 165 41.84 -23.46 17.68
CA PHE A 165 41.56 -22.09 17.24
C PHE A 165 42.38 -21.08 18.07
N ASP A 166 42.73 -19.94 17.49
CA ASP A 166 43.41 -18.83 18.15
C ASP A 166 42.43 -18.05 19.05
N CYS A 167 42.38 -18.37 20.34
CA CYS A 167 41.40 -17.78 21.26
C CYS A 167 41.60 -16.29 21.57
N SER A 168 42.66 -15.63 21.06
CA SER A 168 42.70 -14.17 21.01
C SER A 168 41.63 -13.58 20.07
N LYS A 169 41.13 -14.39 19.13
CA LYS A 169 40.11 -14.03 18.12
C LYS A 169 38.76 -14.70 18.39
N TRP A 170 38.45 -15.01 19.65
CA TRP A 170 37.23 -15.75 19.99
C TRP A 170 35.96 -15.04 19.46
N GLU A 171 35.91 -13.70 19.43
CA GLU A 171 34.81 -12.94 18.81
C GLU A 171 34.67 -13.15 17.28
N GLU A 172 35.77 -13.42 16.57
CA GLU A 172 35.71 -13.79 15.14
C GLU A 172 35.11 -15.21 14.97
N ARG A 173 35.31 -16.09 15.96
CA ARG A 173 34.73 -17.45 16.00
C ARG A 173 33.22 -17.41 16.21
N GLU A 174 32.72 -16.52 17.07
CA GLU A 174 31.30 -16.32 17.36
C GLU A 174 30.49 -15.97 16.10
N GLN A 175 31.05 -15.15 15.21
CA GLN A 175 30.37 -14.75 13.98
C GLN A 175 30.28 -15.89 12.94
N GLY A 176 31.09 -16.94 13.08
CA GLY A 176 31.03 -18.15 12.23
C GLY A 176 31.33 -17.94 10.74
N LEU A 177 31.87 -16.78 10.36
CA LEU A 177 31.99 -16.31 8.97
C LEU A 177 32.91 -17.20 8.13
N LYS A 178 32.40 -17.70 7.01
CA LYS A 178 33.15 -18.50 6.03
C LYS A 178 33.74 -17.63 4.93
N LYS A 179 33.03 -16.59 4.51
CA LYS A 179 33.48 -15.59 3.52
C LYS A 179 33.31 -14.18 4.12
N PRO A 180 34.13 -13.78 5.11
CA PRO A 180 34.01 -12.47 5.74
C PRO A 180 34.21 -11.33 4.73
N VAL A 181 33.18 -10.50 4.53
CA VAL A 181 33.18 -9.31 3.66
C VAL A 181 32.76 -8.08 4.48
N VAL A 182 33.31 -6.91 4.16
CA VAL A 182 32.99 -5.65 4.85
C VAL A 182 31.57 -5.17 4.51
N VAL A 183 30.81 -4.64 5.49
CA VAL A 183 29.42 -4.17 5.29
C VAL A 183 29.30 -3.19 4.12
N ALA A 184 30.14 -2.16 4.07
CA ALA A 184 30.15 -1.20 2.96
C ALA A 184 30.47 -1.88 1.62
N GLU A 185 31.47 -2.78 1.57
CA GLU A 185 31.83 -3.53 0.36
C GLU A 185 30.66 -4.42 -0.12
N TYR A 186 29.98 -5.12 0.79
CA TYR A 186 28.81 -5.95 0.48
C TYR A 186 27.71 -5.11 -0.16
N LEU A 187 27.36 -3.97 0.45
CA LEU A 187 26.34 -3.06 -0.05
C LEU A 187 26.68 -2.57 -1.47
N PHE A 188 27.86 -2.00 -1.67
CA PHE A 188 28.26 -1.48 -2.98
C PHE A 188 28.42 -2.57 -4.05
N ARG A 189 28.85 -3.79 -3.67
CA ARG A 189 28.89 -4.94 -4.58
C ARG A 189 27.49 -5.38 -5.01
N ARG A 190 26.50 -5.39 -4.12
CA ARG A 190 25.09 -5.64 -4.50
C ARG A 190 24.51 -4.54 -5.39
N LEU A 191 24.84 -3.26 -5.15
CA LEU A 191 24.45 -2.18 -6.06
C LEU A 191 25.06 -2.37 -7.47
N HIS A 192 26.34 -2.77 -7.55
CA HIS A 192 26.98 -3.08 -8.83
C HIS A 192 26.35 -4.31 -9.51
N GLU A 193 26.00 -5.34 -8.74
CA GLU A 193 25.31 -6.54 -9.21
C GLU A 193 23.97 -6.22 -9.89
N ILE A 194 23.13 -5.40 -9.26
CA ILE A 194 21.82 -4.98 -9.80
C ILE A 194 21.90 -3.89 -10.89
N GLY A 195 23.09 -3.65 -11.46
CA GLY A 195 23.28 -2.84 -12.67
C GLY A 195 23.70 -1.37 -12.46
N ILE A 196 23.76 -0.88 -11.22
CA ILE A 196 24.21 0.49 -10.92
C ILE A 196 25.72 0.59 -11.23
N ARG A 197 26.16 1.72 -11.80
CA ARG A 197 27.60 1.97 -12.06
C ARG A 197 28.09 3.31 -11.51
N SER A 198 27.20 4.24 -11.21
CA SER A 198 27.52 5.52 -10.57
C SER A 198 26.55 5.79 -9.41
N VAL A 199 27.08 6.27 -8.29
CA VAL A 199 26.33 6.60 -7.07
C VAL A 199 26.28 8.12 -6.92
N HIS A 200 25.07 8.66 -6.80
CA HIS A 200 24.82 10.09 -6.60
C HIS A 200 24.91 10.45 -5.12
N GLY A 201 25.13 11.73 -4.80
CA GLY A 201 25.17 12.19 -3.43
C GLY A 201 26.27 13.21 -3.14
N LEU A 202 26.40 13.53 -1.85
CA LEU A 202 27.43 14.41 -1.27
C LEU A 202 28.19 13.71 -0.14
N PRO A 203 29.47 14.09 0.09
CA PRO A 203 30.24 13.60 1.22
C PRO A 203 29.86 14.32 2.52
N GLY A 204 29.81 13.56 3.62
CA GLY A 204 29.72 14.09 4.98
C GLY A 204 30.39 13.13 5.95
N ASP A 205 30.77 13.62 7.12
CA ASP A 205 31.59 12.89 8.10
C ASP A 205 31.03 11.50 8.46
N PHE A 206 29.71 11.37 8.58
CA PHE A 206 29.05 10.09 8.85
C PHE A 206 28.99 9.12 7.66
N ASN A 207 29.39 9.52 6.44
CA ASN A 207 29.41 8.67 5.25
C ASN A 207 30.79 8.46 4.60
N LEU A 208 31.83 9.26 4.92
CA LEU A 208 33.15 9.19 4.26
C LEU A 208 33.73 7.78 4.20
N VAL A 209 33.73 7.06 5.33
CA VAL A 209 34.28 5.70 5.46
C VAL A 209 33.58 4.71 4.53
N ALA A 210 32.29 4.92 4.21
CA ALA A 210 31.59 4.11 3.22
C ALA A 210 31.95 4.52 1.78
N LEU A 211 32.13 5.82 1.49
CA LEU A 211 32.50 6.29 0.15
C LEU A 211 33.81 5.69 -0.36
N ASP A 212 34.77 5.42 0.53
CA ASP A 212 36.03 4.73 0.22
C ASP A 212 35.84 3.30 -0.35
N TYR A 213 34.66 2.70 -0.23
CA TYR A 213 34.33 1.38 -0.78
C TYR A 213 33.60 1.44 -2.13
N ILE A 214 33.14 2.61 -2.59
CA ILE A 214 32.52 2.79 -3.91
C ILE A 214 33.47 2.35 -5.04
N PRO A 215 34.74 2.82 -5.13
CA PRO A 215 35.66 2.37 -6.17
C PRO A 215 36.06 0.89 -6.02
N LYS A 216 36.17 0.40 -4.78
CA LYS A 216 36.52 -1.01 -4.47
C LYS A 216 35.48 -2.00 -5.01
N ALA A 217 34.22 -1.58 -5.10
CA ALA A 217 33.11 -2.35 -5.67
C ALA A 217 32.90 -2.14 -7.19
N GLY A 218 33.78 -1.40 -7.88
CA GLY A 218 33.64 -1.10 -9.32
C GLY A 218 32.61 -0.02 -9.64
N LEU A 219 32.13 0.73 -8.64
CA LEU A 219 31.23 1.87 -8.82
C LEU A 219 32.02 3.18 -8.96
N ARG A 220 31.39 4.19 -9.56
CA ARG A 220 31.87 5.58 -9.63
C ARG A 220 31.14 6.47 -8.62
N TRP A 221 31.87 7.45 -8.09
CA TRP A 221 31.29 8.55 -7.34
C TRP A 221 30.91 9.68 -8.30
N VAL A 222 29.66 10.16 -8.24
CA VAL A 222 29.23 11.31 -9.05
C VAL A 222 29.67 12.62 -8.40
N GLY A 223 29.39 12.80 -7.11
CA GLY A 223 29.63 14.04 -6.37
C GLY A 223 28.85 15.22 -6.96
N SER A 224 27.56 15.27 -6.64
CA SER A 224 26.63 16.34 -7.04
C SER A 224 26.84 17.62 -6.22
N VAL A 225 26.15 18.72 -6.57
CA VAL A 225 26.37 20.03 -5.92
C VAL A 225 25.52 20.23 -4.65
N ASN A 226 24.34 19.63 -4.57
CA ASN A 226 23.57 19.47 -3.32
C ASN A 226 22.74 18.17 -3.34
N GLU A 227 22.23 17.74 -2.19
CA GLU A 227 21.53 16.44 -2.06
C GLU A 227 20.16 16.42 -2.76
N LEU A 228 19.51 17.58 -2.93
CA LEU A 228 18.26 17.69 -3.69
C LEU A 228 18.49 17.34 -5.17
N ASN A 229 19.48 17.99 -5.78
CA ASN A 229 19.92 17.72 -7.14
C ASN A 229 20.43 16.27 -7.29
N ALA A 230 21.15 15.76 -6.28
CA ALA A 230 21.61 14.38 -6.26
C ALA A 230 20.44 13.37 -6.28
N ALA A 231 19.35 13.66 -5.55
CA ALA A 231 18.14 12.85 -5.55
C ALA A 231 17.40 12.92 -6.89
N TYR A 232 17.30 14.11 -7.50
CA TYR A 232 16.75 14.27 -8.85
C TYR A 232 17.60 13.55 -9.93
N ALA A 233 18.92 13.57 -9.81
CA ALA A 233 19.82 12.84 -10.69
C ALA A 233 19.73 11.32 -10.47
N ALA A 234 19.57 10.86 -9.22
CA ALA A 234 19.29 9.45 -8.94
C ALA A 234 17.95 9.02 -9.56
N ASP A 235 16.89 9.83 -9.48
CA ASP A 235 15.61 9.59 -10.15
C ASP A 235 15.76 9.49 -11.69
N GLY A 236 16.40 10.48 -12.33
CA GLY A 236 16.63 10.46 -13.78
C GLY A 236 17.52 9.30 -14.27
N TYR A 237 18.53 8.93 -13.49
CA TYR A 237 19.37 7.76 -13.75
C TYR A 237 18.56 6.46 -13.68
N ALA A 238 17.67 6.34 -12.68
CA ALA A 238 16.79 5.17 -12.53
C ALA A 238 15.73 5.10 -13.65
N ARG A 239 15.19 6.22 -14.14
CA ARG A 239 14.27 6.23 -15.30
C ARG A 239 14.92 5.70 -16.58
N THR A 240 16.21 5.99 -16.81
CA THR A 240 16.95 5.51 -18.00
C THR A 240 17.55 4.11 -17.82
N LYS A 241 18.01 3.75 -16.61
CA LYS A 241 18.76 2.50 -16.35
C LYS A 241 17.99 1.40 -15.62
N GLY A 242 16.82 1.72 -15.07
CA GLY A 242 15.96 0.81 -14.32
C GLY A 242 16.14 0.83 -12.79
N ILE A 243 17.27 1.33 -12.26
CA ILE A 243 17.52 1.56 -10.81
C ILE A 243 18.74 2.46 -10.58
N SER A 244 18.79 3.15 -9.43
CA SER A 244 19.90 4.01 -9.02
C SER A 244 20.20 3.94 -7.53
N ALA A 245 21.29 4.58 -7.11
CA ALA A 245 21.60 4.83 -5.70
C ALA A 245 21.98 6.30 -5.45
N LEU A 246 21.58 6.76 -4.27
CA LEU A 246 21.86 8.05 -3.65
C LEU A 246 22.50 7.78 -2.28
N ILE A 247 23.56 8.50 -1.91
CA ILE A 247 24.09 8.48 -0.54
C ILE A 247 24.23 9.89 0.03
N THR A 248 23.70 10.10 1.23
CA THR A 248 23.74 11.39 1.94
C THR A 248 24.37 11.23 3.32
N THR A 249 24.63 12.34 4.00
CA THR A 249 24.91 12.34 5.45
C THR A 249 23.62 12.47 6.25
N PHE A 250 23.67 12.08 7.51
CA PHE A 250 22.56 12.13 8.46
C PHE A 250 22.03 13.54 8.69
N GLY A 251 20.73 13.67 8.91
CA GLY A 251 20.03 14.93 9.15
C GLY A 251 20.06 15.88 7.96
N VAL A 252 21.12 16.69 7.83
CA VAL A 252 21.18 17.78 6.85
C VAL A 252 21.11 17.31 5.40
N GLY A 253 21.75 16.18 5.08
CA GLY A 253 21.78 15.66 3.71
C GLY A 253 20.50 14.91 3.34
N GLU A 254 20.04 14.02 4.22
CA GLU A 254 18.81 13.24 3.96
C GLU A 254 17.55 14.12 3.91
N LEU A 255 17.45 15.18 4.73
CA LEU A 255 16.35 16.14 4.67
C LEU A 255 16.44 17.04 3.43
N SER A 256 17.64 17.33 2.92
CA SER A 256 17.80 18.07 1.66
C SER A 256 17.42 17.20 0.44
N ALA A 257 17.68 15.90 0.49
CA ALA A 257 17.24 14.93 -0.53
C ALA A 257 15.73 14.65 -0.53
N ILE A 258 15.03 14.92 0.58
CA ILE A 258 13.71 14.33 0.88
C ILE A 258 12.65 14.61 -0.21
N ASN A 259 12.68 15.79 -0.84
CA ASN A 259 11.76 16.14 -1.93
C ASN A 259 12.02 15.31 -3.21
N GLY A 260 13.29 15.06 -3.55
CA GLY A 260 13.63 14.20 -4.69
C GLY A 260 13.29 12.73 -4.44
N VAL A 261 13.45 12.25 -3.19
CA VAL A 261 13.03 10.90 -2.79
C VAL A 261 11.50 10.78 -2.78
N ALA A 262 10.78 11.79 -2.30
CA ALA A 262 9.32 11.84 -2.35
C ALA A 262 8.79 11.85 -3.79
N GLY A 263 9.44 12.58 -4.70
CA GLY A 263 9.12 12.55 -6.13
C GLY A 263 9.38 11.19 -6.77
N ALA A 264 10.53 10.57 -6.49
CA ALA A 264 10.83 9.21 -6.93
C ALA A 264 9.83 8.18 -6.38
N PHE A 265 9.38 8.33 -5.13
CA PHE A 265 8.29 7.52 -4.57
C PHE A 265 7.00 7.75 -5.35
N SER A 266 6.53 8.99 -5.46
CA SER A 266 5.30 9.34 -6.17
C SER A 266 5.24 8.75 -7.59
N GLU A 267 6.32 8.93 -8.35
CA GLU A 267 6.45 8.57 -9.77
C GLU A 267 6.79 7.10 -10.05
N HIS A 268 6.81 6.23 -9.03
CA HIS A 268 7.26 4.83 -9.12
C HIS A 268 8.69 4.67 -9.69
N VAL A 269 9.67 5.33 -9.09
CA VAL A 269 11.08 5.25 -9.50
C VAL A 269 11.91 4.56 -8.39
N PRO A 270 12.67 3.49 -8.71
CA PRO A 270 13.47 2.75 -7.75
C PRO A 270 14.81 3.46 -7.47
N VAL A 271 14.90 4.10 -6.31
CA VAL A 271 16.09 4.82 -5.82
C VAL A 271 16.51 4.25 -4.46
N VAL A 272 17.72 3.72 -4.37
CA VAL A 272 18.29 3.27 -3.10
C VAL A 272 18.91 4.46 -2.37
N HIS A 273 18.26 4.97 -1.33
CA HIS A 273 18.76 6.09 -0.50
C HIS A 273 19.52 5.54 0.71
N ILE A 274 20.84 5.69 0.69
CA ILE A 274 21.73 5.31 1.78
C ILE A 274 22.02 6.54 2.63
N VAL A 275 21.92 6.41 3.94
CA VAL A 275 22.29 7.47 4.89
C VAL A 275 23.40 6.97 5.79
N GLY A 276 24.60 7.54 5.61
CA GLY A 276 25.69 7.36 6.57
C GLY A 276 25.34 8.11 7.85
N CYS A 277 25.34 7.42 8.99
CA CYS A 277 24.79 7.93 10.25
C CYS A 277 25.69 7.70 11.47
N PRO A 278 25.45 8.40 12.59
CA PRO A 278 26.24 8.29 13.82
C PRO A 278 26.39 6.85 14.34
N SER A 279 27.45 6.59 15.09
CA SER A 279 27.74 5.23 15.58
C SER A 279 26.61 4.64 16.42
N THR A 280 26.42 3.31 16.40
CA THR A 280 25.40 2.63 17.20
C THR A 280 25.54 2.92 18.70
N ILE A 281 26.77 3.13 19.18
CA ILE A 281 27.08 3.55 20.55
C ILE A 281 26.58 4.98 20.81
N SER A 282 26.84 5.92 19.90
CA SER A 282 26.37 7.30 20.02
C SER A 282 24.84 7.41 20.01
N GLN A 283 24.19 6.64 19.13
CA GLN A 283 22.73 6.55 19.04
C GLN A 283 22.12 6.01 20.35
N ARG A 284 22.60 4.85 20.81
CA ARG A 284 22.11 4.19 22.04
C ARG A 284 22.32 5.05 23.28
N ASN A 285 23.40 5.82 23.33
CA ASN A 285 23.74 6.69 24.45
C ASN A 285 23.04 8.08 24.38
N GLY A 286 22.21 8.36 23.36
CA GLY A 286 21.48 9.62 23.22
C GLY A 286 22.38 10.85 23.06
N MET A 287 23.56 10.70 22.48
CA MET A 287 24.57 11.76 22.43
C MET A 287 24.09 12.99 21.66
N LEU A 288 24.39 14.19 22.17
CA LEU A 288 24.10 15.43 21.45
C LEU A 288 25.20 15.69 20.40
N LEU A 289 24.93 15.27 19.17
CA LEU A 289 25.83 15.43 18.02
C LEU A 289 25.34 16.53 17.06
N HIS A 290 26.24 17.03 16.23
CA HIS A 290 25.88 17.83 15.06
C HIS A 290 24.99 17.02 14.10
N HIS A 291 24.21 17.73 13.28
CA HIS A 291 23.17 17.16 12.41
C HIS A 291 22.05 16.37 13.14
N THR A 292 21.93 16.48 14.47
CA THR A 292 20.75 16.01 15.24
C THR A 292 19.82 17.19 15.57
N LEU A 293 18.62 16.89 16.09
CA LEU A 293 17.72 17.90 16.68
C LEU A 293 18.09 18.31 18.12
N GLY A 294 19.26 17.90 18.64
CA GLY A 294 19.70 18.23 20.01
C GLY A 294 18.89 17.58 21.13
N ASN A 295 18.04 16.59 20.81
CA ASN A 295 17.11 15.92 21.73
C ASN A 295 17.48 14.45 22.06
N GLY A 296 18.55 13.93 21.47
CA GLY A 296 18.99 12.54 21.64
C GLY A 296 18.22 11.48 20.83
N ASP A 297 17.21 11.84 20.04
CA ASP A 297 16.55 10.89 19.12
C ASP A 297 17.22 10.88 17.74
N PHE A 298 17.76 9.73 17.37
CA PHE A 298 18.37 9.48 16.06
C PHE A 298 17.41 8.80 15.06
N ASN A 299 16.17 8.49 15.48
CA ASN A 299 15.19 7.83 14.63
C ASN A 299 14.36 8.81 13.80
N VAL A 300 14.22 10.06 14.24
CA VAL A 300 13.33 11.07 13.66
C VAL A 300 13.40 11.17 12.12
N PHE A 301 14.59 11.25 11.53
CA PHE A 301 14.72 11.38 10.06
C PHE A 301 14.40 10.08 9.31
N ALA A 302 14.80 8.92 9.85
CA ALA A 302 14.39 7.62 9.33
C ALA A 302 12.87 7.39 9.46
N ASN A 303 12.23 7.95 10.49
CA ASN A 303 10.79 7.90 10.67
C ASN A 303 10.07 8.81 9.65
N MET A 304 10.63 9.98 9.31
CA MET A 304 10.15 10.83 8.21
C MET A 304 10.27 10.11 6.85
N SER A 305 11.44 9.55 6.55
CA SER A 305 11.72 8.81 5.31
C SER A 305 10.84 7.56 5.13
N SER A 306 10.33 6.98 6.21
CA SER A 306 9.42 5.81 6.16
C SER A 306 8.12 6.04 5.38
N GLN A 307 7.68 7.30 5.25
CA GLN A 307 6.43 7.63 4.54
C GLN A 307 6.62 7.74 3.02
N ILE A 308 7.88 7.74 2.56
CA ILE A 308 8.28 7.87 1.14
C ILE A 308 9.26 6.75 0.71
N SER A 309 9.34 5.67 1.48
CA SER A 309 10.16 4.50 1.21
C SER A 309 9.28 3.25 1.24
N CYS A 310 9.49 2.30 0.32
CA CYS A 310 8.72 1.06 0.27
C CYS A 310 9.29 -0.05 1.17
N ASP A 311 10.53 0.09 1.63
CA ASP A 311 11.21 -0.71 2.65
C ASP A 311 12.29 0.11 3.39
N MET A 312 12.70 -0.33 4.58
CA MET A 312 13.57 0.39 5.52
C MET A 312 14.63 -0.54 6.17
N ALA A 313 15.86 -0.55 5.66
CA ALA A 313 16.98 -1.25 6.29
C ALA A 313 17.68 -0.39 7.36
N ARG A 314 18.01 -0.99 8.52
CA ARG A 314 18.73 -0.34 9.62
C ARG A 314 19.89 -1.22 10.06
N LEU A 315 21.08 -0.92 9.55
CA LEU A 315 22.23 -1.83 9.54
C LEU A 315 22.99 -1.84 10.89
N ASN A 316 22.29 -2.15 11.97
CA ASN A 316 22.78 -2.08 13.36
C ASN A 316 23.08 -3.44 14.02
N LYS A 317 22.80 -4.57 13.35
CA LYS A 317 23.03 -5.94 13.84
C LYS A 317 23.73 -6.79 12.78
N LEU A 318 24.99 -7.15 13.00
CA LEU A 318 25.84 -7.83 12.00
C LEU A 318 25.22 -9.09 11.36
N GLY A 319 24.49 -9.91 12.14
CA GLY A 319 23.84 -11.13 11.64
C GLY A 319 22.63 -10.90 10.72
N GLU A 320 22.03 -9.70 10.72
CA GLU A 320 20.85 -9.37 9.90
C GLU A 320 21.21 -8.52 8.66
N ILE A 321 22.34 -7.80 8.67
CA ILE A 321 22.71 -6.82 7.63
C ILE A 321 22.67 -7.38 6.21
N ALA A 322 23.23 -8.57 5.97
CA ALA A 322 23.29 -9.16 4.63
C ALA A 322 21.88 -9.47 4.06
N ASP A 323 20.92 -9.82 4.93
CA ASP A 323 19.54 -10.08 4.53
C ASP A 323 18.74 -8.78 4.35
N GLN A 324 18.93 -7.80 5.25
CA GLN A 324 18.31 -6.48 5.13
C GLN A 324 18.74 -5.77 3.82
N ILE A 325 20.02 -5.86 3.44
CA ILE A 325 20.52 -5.29 2.18
C ILE A 325 19.89 -6.02 0.98
N ASP A 326 19.96 -7.36 0.94
CA ASP A 326 19.40 -8.13 -0.17
C ASP A 326 17.88 -7.89 -0.33
N HIS A 327 17.15 -7.78 0.79
CA HIS A 327 15.71 -7.52 0.81
C HIS A 327 15.37 -6.12 0.31
N ALA A 328 15.96 -5.07 0.88
CA ALA A 328 15.68 -3.69 0.50
C ALA A 328 15.99 -3.44 -0.99
N LEU A 329 17.09 -4.00 -1.50
CA LEU A 329 17.44 -3.89 -2.92
C LEU A 329 16.46 -4.63 -3.84
N ARG A 330 15.96 -5.80 -3.43
CA ARG A 330 14.87 -6.48 -4.15
C ARG A 330 13.57 -5.67 -4.13
N GLU A 331 13.11 -5.23 -2.95
CA GLU A 331 11.81 -4.54 -2.85
C GLU A 331 11.82 -3.18 -3.55
N CYS A 332 12.96 -2.47 -3.55
CA CYS A 332 13.19 -1.28 -4.37
C CYS A 332 12.87 -1.54 -5.85
N TRP A 333 13.51 -2.55 -6.44
CA TRP A 333 13.32 -2.94 -7.83
C TRP A 333 11.89 -3.44 -8.12
N ILE A 334 11.37 -4.35 -7.29
CA ILE A 334 10.09 -5.04 -7.51
C ILE A 334 8.90 -4.10 -7.35
N ARG A 335 8.89 -3.27 -6.30
CA ARG A 335 7.82 -2.28 -6.07
C ARG A 335 7.97 -1.06 -6.98
N SER A 336 9.14 -0.89 -7.60
CA SER A 336 9.56 0.29 -8.36
C SER A 336 9.33 1.56 -7.54
N ARG A 337 9.97 1.63 -6.37
CA ARG A 337 9.84 2.70 -5.36
C ARG A 337 11.14 2.84 -4.57
N PRO A 338 11.45 4.00 -3.96
CA PRO A 338 12.65 4.16 -3.15
C PRO A 338 12.69 3.27 -1.90
N VAL A 339 13.90 2.99 -1.41
CA VAL A 339 14.15 2.35 -0.11
C VAL A 339 15.23 3.10 0.65
N TYR A 340 15.15 3.07 1.98
CA TYR A 340 16.09 3.77 2.86
C TYR A 340 17.02 2.77 3.58
N ILE A 341 18.33 3.02 3.55
CA ILE A 341 19.36 2.17 4.17
C ILE A 341 20.18 3.01 5.15
N MET A 342 19.91 2.84 6.44
CA MET A 342 20.63 3.51 7.53
C MET A 342 21.94 2.75 7.84
N LEU A 343 23.09 3.39 7.62
CA LEU A 343 24.43 2.79 7.77
C LEU A 343 25.24 3.50 8.88
N PRO A 344 25.37 2.92 10.09
CA PRO A 344 26.19 3.49 11.16
C PRO A 344 27.69 3.47 10.83
N THR A 345 28.42 4.52 11.19
CA THR A 345 29.88 4.62 10.97
C THR A 345 30.68 3.47 11.57
N ASP A 346 30.30 2.98 12.76
CA ASP A 346 30.93 1.86 13.45
C ASP A 346 30.56 0.49 12.86
N MET A 347 29.59 0.43 11.95
CA MET A 347 29.17 -0.77 11.23
C MET A 347 29.77 -0.85 9.82
N ALA A 348 30.07 0.28 9.19
CA ALA A 348 30.56 0.36 7.80
C ALA A 348 31.76 -0.57 7.49
N GLU A 349 32.72 -0.67 8.41
CA GLU A 349 33.92 -1.51 8.27
C GLU A 349 33.85 -2.89 8.96
N LYS A 350 32.70 -3.23 9.58
CA LYS A 350 32.52 -4.55 10.21
C LYS A 350 32.42 -5.64 9.15
N LYS A 351 32.77 -6.86 9.55
CA LYS A 351 32.69 -8.05 8.68
C LYS A 351 31.35 -8.76 8.90
N ILE A 352 30.79 -9.27 7.81
CA ILE A 352 29.55 -10.05 7.73
C ILE A 352 29.74 -11.25 6.77
N GLU A 353 28.78 -12.17 6.70
CA GLU A 353 28.86 -13.36 5.85
C GLU A 353 28.59 -13.02 4.38
N GLY A 354 29.66 -12.97 3.59
CA GLY A 354 29.65 -12.70 2.16
C GLY A 354 29.23 -13.89 1.29
N ALA A 355 28.96 -15.06 1.85
CA ALA A 355 28.50 -16.23 1.07
C ALA A 355 27.23 -15.97 0.24
N ARG A 356 26.40 -14.99 0.61
CA ARG A 356 25.27 -14.54 -0.21
C ARG A 356 25.67 -13.92 -1.54
N LEU A 357 26.87 -13.34 -1.65
CA LEU A 357 27.41 -12.77 -2.89
C LEU A 357 27.81 -13.84 -3.92
N ASP A 358 27.73 -15.14 -3.57
CA ASP A 358 27.86 -16.24 -4.53
C ASP A 358 26.56 -16.47 -5.34
N THR A 359 25.45 -15.84 -4.94
CA THR A 359 24.12 -15.99 -5.57
C THR A 359 23.53 -14.61 -5.85
N LEU A 360 23.11 -14.36 -7.09
CA LEU A 360 22.50 -13.09 -7.48
C LEU A 360 21.22 -12.84 -6.70
N ILE A 361 20.92 -11.57 -6.37
CA ILE A 361 19.62 -11.17 -5.85
C ILE A 361 18.55 -11.53 -6.91
N ASP A 362 17.53 -12.28 -6.50
CA ASP A 362 16.37 -12.53 -7.36
C ASP A 362 15.62 -11.20 -7.56
N LEU A 363 15.64 -10.70 -8.80
CA LEU A 363 14.92 -9.50 -9.24
C LEU A 363 13.67 -9.85 -10.08
N THR A 364 13.23 -11.11 -10.09
CA THR A 364 12.02 -11.53 -10.78
C THR A 364 10.75 -11.16 -10.00
N GLU A 365 9.75 -10.68 -10.73
CA GLU A 365 8.42 -10.39 -10.19
C GLU A 365 7.74 -11.70 -9.74
N PRO A 366 7.02 -11.69 -8.59
CA PRO A 366 6.24 -12.84 -8.16
C PRO A 366 5.30 -13.32 -9.27
N LYS A 367 5.28 -14.64 -9.51
CA LYS A 367 4.33 -15.24 -10.45
C LYS A 367 2.91 -15.10 -9.91
N ASN A 368 1.97 -14.85 -10.82
CA ASN A 368 0.55 -14.94 -10.53
C ASN A 368 0.17 -16.38 -10.18
N ASP A 369 -0.92 -16.53 -9.43
CA ASP A 369 -1.63 -17.80 -9.31
C ASP A 369 -2.16 -18.23 -10.69
N PRO A 370 -1.84 -19.44 -11.20
CA PRO A 370 -2.17 -19.82 -12.58
C PRO A 370 -3.67 -19.82 -12.89
N ASP A 371 -4.49 -20.39 -12.00
CA ASP A 371 -5.92 -20.55 -12.23
C ASP A 371 -6.63 -19.19 -12.20
N ARG A 372 -6.25 -18.31 -11.26
CA ARG A 372 -6.75 -16.92 -11.20
C ARG A 372 -6.28 -16.09 -12.39
N GLU A 373 -5.07 -16.30 -12.88
CA GLU A 373 -4.55 -15.63 -14.07
C GLU A 373 -5.29 -16.06 -15.33
N ASP A 374 -5.46 -17.37 -15.57
CA ASP A 374 -6.18 -17.87 -16.74
C ASP A 374 -7.65 -17.45 -16.72
N TYR A 375 -8.30 -17.46 -15.56
CA TYR A 375 -9.66 -16.91 -15.41
C TYR A 375 -9.72 -15.43 -15.80
N VAL A 376 -8.79 -14.59 -15.33
CA VAL A 376 -8.74 -13.17 -15.72
C VAL A 376 -8.51 -13.02 -17.23
N VAL A 377 -7.60 -13.79 -17.81
CA VAL A 377 -7.33 -13.79 -19.26
C VAL A 377 -8.59 -14.16 -20.06
N ASP A 378 -9.32 -15.20 -19.67
CA ASP A 378 -10.57 -15.62 -20.35
C ASP A 378 -11.67 -14.55 -20.27
N VAL A 379 -11.84 -13.89 -19.12
CA VAL A 379 -12.82 -12.80 -18.98
C VAL A 379 -12.40 -11.58 -19.83
N VAL A 380 -11.10 -11.26 -19.92
CA VAL A 380 -10.60 -10.19 -20.79
C VAL A 380 -10.80 -10.54 -22.27
N LEU A 381 -10.44 -11.75 -22.70
CA LEU A 381 -10.63 -12.21 -24.09
C LEU A 381 -12.10 -12.18 -24.49
N LYS A 382 -13.01 -12.59 -23.60
CA LYS A 382 -14.47 -12.52 -23.82
C LYS A 382 -14.93 -11.10 -24.17
N TYR A 383 -14.42 -10.08 -23.49
CA TYR A 383 -14.76 -8.68 -23.81
C TYR A 383 -14.04 -8.20 -25.08
N LEU A 384 -12.77 -8.56 -25.26
CA LEU A 384 -11.95 -8.17 -26.41
C LEU A 384 -12.45 -8.73 -27.74
N HIS A 385 -13.00 -9.95 -27.75
CA HIS A 385 -13.64 -10.57 -28.92
C HIS A 385 -15.07 -10.07 -29.17
N ALA A 386 -15.70 -9.43 -28.18
CA ALA A 386 -17.02 -8.81 -28.34
C ALA A 386 -16.93 -7.39 -28.93
N ALA A 387 -15.92 -6.63 -28.50
CA ALA A 387 -15.72 -5.21 -28.82
C ALA A 387 -15.69 -4.89 -30.32
N LYS A 388 -16.25 -3.73 -30.68
CA LYS A 388 -16.31 -3.15 -32.04
C LYS A 388 -15.47 -1.88 -32.16
N LYS A 389 -15.12 -1.24 -31.04
CA LYS A 389 -14.18 -0.12 -30.93
C LYS A 389 -13.18 -0.31 -29.78
N PRO A 390 -12.45 -1.44 -29.71
CA PRO A 390 -11.42 -1.62 -28.68
C PRO A 390 -10.22 -0.69 -28.92
N VAL A 391 -9.71 -0.10 -27.84
CA VAL A 391 -8.47 0.72 -27.81
C VAL A 391 -7.56 0.29 -26.67
N ILE A 392 -6.25 0.53 -26.82
CA ILE A 392 -5.23 0.36 -25.79
C ILE A 392 -4.79 1.74 -25.30
N LEU A 393 -4.73 1.96 -23.98
CA LEU A 393 -4.24 3.21 -23.37
C LEU A 393 -3.09 2.88 -22.41
N VAL A 394 -1.88 3.35 -22.73
CA VAL A 394 -0.65 3.02 -22.02
C VAL A 394 -0.17 4.20 -21.18
N ASP A 395 0.16 3.94 -19.92
CA ASP A 395 0.42 4.97 -18.92
C ASP A 395 1.66 4.64 -18.06
N ALA A 396 2.02 5.54 -17.14
CA ALA A 396 3.26 5.56 -16.37
C ALA A 396 3.75 4.18 -15.90
N CYS A 397 2.89 3.42 -15.21
CA CYS A 397 3.31 2.18 -14.57
C CYS A 397 3.67 1.07 -15.58
N ALA A 398 3.26 1.16 -16.84
CA ALA A 398 3.73 0.24 -17.88
C ALA A 398 5.24 0.39 -18.16
N ILE A 399 5.73 1.64 -18.12
CA ILE A 399 7.15 1.98 -18.18
C ILE A 399 7.83 1.57 -16.87
N ARG A 400 7.34 2.09 -15.73
CA ARG A 400 7.99 1.98 -14.42
C ARG A 400 8.15 0.54 -13.91
N HIS A 401 7.16 -0.31 -14.19
CA HIS A 401 7.20 -1.75 -13.87
C HIS A 401 7.69 -2.60 -15.06
N ARG A 402 8.29 -1.97 -16.08
CA ARG A 402 9.07 -2.64 -17.15
C ARG A 402 8.28 -3.71 -17.93
N VAL A 403 7.02 -3.42 -18.30
CA VAL A 403 6.16 -4.32 -19.09
C VAL A 403 5.99 -3.86 -20.55
N LEU A 404 6.80 -2.90 -21.00
CA LEU A 404 6.71 -2.38 -22.38
C LEU A 404 6.91 -3.46 -23.45
N LYS A 405 7.68 -4.52 -23.19
CA LYS A 405 7.80 -5.64 -24.13
C LYS A 405 6.45 -6.33 -24.33
N GLU A 406 5.78 -6.69 -23.25
CA GLU A 406 4.46 -7.31 -23.27
C GLU A 406 3.39 -6.41 -23.91
N VAL A 407 3.51 -5.08 -23.73
CA VAL A 407 2.66 -4.08 -24.40
C VAL A 407 2.95 -4.03 -25.91
N HIS A 408 4.22 -4.01 -26.32
CA HIS A 408 4.62 -3.99 -27.73
C HIS A 408 4.21 -5.28 -28.43
N ASP A 409 4.42 -6.44 -27.78
CA ASP A 409 3.94 -7.74 -28.26
C ASP A 409 2.43 -7.71 -28.53
N LEU A 410 1.63 -7.10 -27.64
CA LEU A 410 0.17 -6.96 -27.79
C LEU A 410 -0.22 -6.01 -28.92
N VAL A 411 0.43 -4.85 -29.03
CA VAL A 411 0.17 -3.88 -30.11
C VAL A 411 0.51 -4.48 -31.47
N GLU A 412 1.69 -5.10 -31.62
CA GLU A 412 2.12 -5.70 -32.89
C GLU A 412 1.24 -6.90 -33.27
N LYS A 413 0.84 -7.73 -32.30
CA LYS A 413 -0.02 -8.90 -32.52
C LYS A 413 -1.45 -8.53 -32.92
N THR A 414 -2.03 -7.49 -32.31
CA THR A 414 -3.45 -7.15 -32.46
C THR A 414 -3.71 -6.01 -33.45
N GLN A 415 -2.74 -5.12 -33.66
CA GLN A 415 -2.82 -3.89 -34.48
C GLN A 415 -3.94 -2.92 -34.05
N LEU A 416 -4.39 -3.01 -32.79
CA LEU A 416 -5.42 -2.14 -32.23
C LEU A 416 -4.90 -0.70 -31.99
N PRO A 417 -5.76 0.33 -32.13
CA PRO A 417 -5.39 1.70 -31.79
C PRO A 417 -4.81 1.81 -30.39
N VAL A 418 -3.60 2.35 -30.31
CA VAL A 418 -2.85 2.52 -29.07
C VAL A 418 -2.55 3.99 -28.82
N PHE A 419 -2.89 4.43 -27.62
CA PHE A 419 -2.72 5.79 -27.14
C PHE A 419 -1.80 5.80 -25.92
N VAL A 420 -1.17 6.93 -25.66
CA VAL A 420 -0.38 7.15 -24.44
C VAL A 420 -0.98 8.29 -23.62
N THR A 421 -0.83 8.23 -22.30
CA THR A 421 -1.06 9.39 -21.43
C THR A 421 0.15 10.34 -21.47
N PRO A 422 0.05 11.56 -20.92
CA PRO A 422 1.21 12.43 -20.66
C PRO A 422 2.38 11.71 -19.96
N MET A 423 2.12 10.95 -18.88
CA MET A 423 3.16 10.19 -18.16
C MET A 423 3.61 8.91 -18.89
N GLY A 424 2.79 8.41 -19.82
CA GLY A 424 3.08 7.28 -20.69
C GLY A 424 3.78 7.66 -21.99
N LYS A 425 4.03 8.95 -22.28
CA LYS A 425 4.65 9.35 -23.55
C LYS A 425 6.05 8.74 -23.72
N GLY A 426 6.32 8.16 -24.88
CA GLY A 426 7.52 7.33 -25.13
C GLY A 426 7.40 5.85 -24.69
N ALA A 427 6.27 5.42 -24.11
CA ALA A 427 6.00 3.98 -23.88
C ALA A 427 5.79 3.20 -25.18
N ILE A 428 5.38 3.88 -26.26
CA ILE A 428 5.03 3.32 -27.56
C ILE A 428 5.89 3.95 -28.65
N ASN A 429 6.22 3.18 -29.68
CA ASN A 429 6.82 3.69 -30.90
C ASN A 429 5.80 4.57 -31.65
N GLU A 430 5.95 5.90 -31.57
CA GLU A 430 4.99 6.85 -32.16
C GLU A 430 4.99 6.84 -33.71
N ASN A 431 5.94 6.12 -34.34
CA ASN A 431 5.92 5.79 -35.77
C ASN A 431 5.11 4.52 -36.12
N HIS A 432 4.55 3.79 -35.15
CA HIS A 432 3.73 2.59 -35.42
C HIS A 432 2.36 2.98 -36.05
N PRO A 433 1.85 2.27 -37.06
CA PRO A 433 0.59 2.64 -37.73
C PRO A 433 -0.64 2.72 -36.82
N SER A 434 -0.66 1.96 -35.72
CA SER A 434 -1.75 2.00 -34.74
C SER A 434 -1.58 3.07 -33.66
N TYR A 435 -0.48 3.84 -33.63
CA TYR A 435 -0.32 4.92 -32.66
C TYR A 435 -1.26 6.09 -32.96
N GLY A 436 -2.18 6.36 -32.03
CA GLY A 436 -3.24 7.36 -32.18
C GLY A 436 -3.00 8.70 -31.46
N GLY A 437 -1.91 8.86 -30.71
CA GLY A 437 -1.56 10.13 -30.05
C GLY A 437 -1.61 10.11 -28.51
N VAL A 438 -1.53 11.31 -27.93
CA VAL A 438 -1.55 11.54 -26.47
C VAL A 438 -2.98 11.84 -26.01
N TYR A 439 -3.50 11.00 -25.12
CA TYR A 439 -4.82 11.17 -24.49
C TYR A 439 -4.68 11.78 -23.08
N ALA A 440 -5.28 12.96 -22.93
CA ALA A 440 -5.25 13.80 -21.74
C ALA A 440 -6.66 14.40 -21.48
N GLY A 441 -7.74 13.63 -21.68
CA GLY A 441 -9.11 14.11 -21.49
C GLY A 441 -9.44 15.29 -22.42
N THR A 442 -9.93 16.41 -21.88
CA THR A 442 -10.13 17.65 -22.66
C THR A 442 -8.83 18.34 -23.09
N GLY A 443 -7.67 17.93 -22.57
CA GLY A 443 -6.36 18.39 -23.04
C GLY A 443 -5.88 17.72 -24.34
N SER A 444 -6.47 16.57 -24.72
CA SER A 444 -6.10 15.84 -25.94
C SER A 444 -6.39 16.64 -27.22
N GLN A 445 -5.89 16.17 -28.35
CA GLN A 445 -6.38 16.62 -29.66
C GLN A 445 -7.78 16.03 -29.95
N PRO A 446 -8.70 16.73 -30.64
CA PRO A 446 -10.11 16.32 -30.73
C PRO A 446 -10.34 14.90 -31.27
N ALA A 447 -9.59 14.48 -32.30
CA ALA A 447 -9.69 13.13 -32.86
C ALA A 447 -9.22 12.03 -31.89
N VAL A 448 -8.35 12.37 -30.93
CA VAL A 448 -7.90 11.46 -29.87
C VAL A 448 -9.02 11.28 -28.85
N THR A 449 -9.61 12.39 -28.38
CA THR A 449 -10.77 12.36 -27.46
C THR A 449 -11.93 11.56 -28.07
N GLU A 450 -12.31 11.83 -29.32
CA GLU A 450 -13.37 11.09 -30.02
C GLU A 450 -13.09 9.58 -30.10
N ARG A 451 -11.83 9.19 -30.36
CA ARG A 451 -11.49 7.77 -30.53
C ARG A 451 -11.37 7.01 -29.21
N VAL A 452 -10.88 7.64 -28.15
CA VAL A 452 -10.74 7.00 -26.83
C VAL A 452 -12.07 6.99 -26.07
N GLU A 453 -12.85 8.07 -26.11
CA GLU A 453 -14.08 8.18 -25.32
C GLU A 453 -15.30 7.52 -26.01
N SER A 454 -15.27 7.32 -27.33
CA SER A 454 -16.29 6.51 -28.04
C SER A 454 -15.97 5.00 -28.09
N ALA A 455 -14.95 4.53 -27.37
CA ALA A 455 -14.56 3.13 -27.29
C ALA A 455 -15.54 2.29 -26.46
N ASP A 456 -15.87 1.09 -26.95
CA ASP A 456 -16.67 0.10 -26.21
C ASP A 456 -15.80 -0.83 -25.33
N LEU A 457 -14.48 -0.78 -25.51
CA LEU A 457 -13.49 -1.41 -24.64
C LEU A 457 -12.20 -0.58 -24.57
N VAL A 458 -11.76 -0.22 -23.36
CA VAL A 458 -10.47 0.43 -23.11
C VAL A 458 -9.58 -0.53 -22.32
N LEU A 459 -8.49 -1.00 -22.94
CA LEU A 459 -7.43 -1.74 -22.25
C LEU A 459 -6.42 -0.74 -21.68
N SER A 460 -6.60 -0.34 -20.42
CA SER A 460 -5.73 0.64 -19.76
C SER A 460 -4.58 -0.05 -19.02
N ILE A 461 -3.34 0.18 -19.46
CA ILE A 461 -2.16 -0.55 -18.97
C ILE A 461 -1.27 0.41 -18.17
N GLY A 462 -1.14 0.13 -16.86
CA GLY A 462 -0.29 0.89 -15.95
C GLY A 462 -0.86 2.26 -15.56
N SER A 463 -2.18 2.39 -15.45
CA SER A 463 -2.85 3.69 -15.26
C SER A 463 -2.49 4.41 -13.96
N LEU A 464 -2.16 5.70 -14.05
CA LEU A 464 -1.94 6.63 -12.95
C LEU A 464 -2.74 7.92 -13.21
N LYS A 465 -4.02 7.90 -12.82
CA LYS A 465 -5.03 8.90 -13.20
C LYS A 465 -4.95 10.17 -12.32
N SER A 466 -3.81 10.87 -12.34
CA SER A 466 -3.61 12.16 -11.65
C SER A 466 -4.29 13.32 -12.37
N ASP A 467 -4.44 14.47 -11.71
CA ASP A 467 -5.06 15.65 -12.31
C ASP A 467 -4.33 16.14 -13.57
N PHE A 468 -3.02 16.38 -13.54
CA PHE A 468 -2.28 16.82 -14.72
C PHE A 468 -2.14 15.74 -15.80
N ASN A 469 -2.08 14.45 -15.44
CA ASN A 469 -2.11 13.34 -16.41
C ASN A 469 -3.49 13.18 -17.08
N THR A 470 -4.54 13.79 -16.49
CA THR A 470 -5.94 13.72 -16.96
C THR A 470 -6.57 15.09 -17.26
N ALA A 471 -5.75 16.14 -17.45
CA ALA A 471 -6.17 17.54 -17.62
C ALA A 471 -7.33 17.95 -16.67
N GLY A 472 -7.10 17.82 -15.36
CA GLY A 472 -8.04 18.18 -14.30
C GLY A 472 -9.18 17.17 -14.07
N PHE A 473 -8.90 15.87 -14.23
CA PHE A 473 -9.87 14.77 -14.13
C PHE A 473 -10.95 14.79 -15.23
N SER A 474 -10.60 15.25 -16.43
CA SER A 474 -11.48 15.38 -17.60
C SER A 474 -11.50 14.15 -18.52
N TYR A 475 -11.21 12.97 -17.99
CA TYR A 475 -11.34 11.68 -18.71
C TYR A 475 -12.80 11.21 -18.69
N HIS A 476 -13.43 11.02 -19.84
CA HIS A 476 -14.79 10.48 -19.94
C HIS A 476 -14.83 9.01 -20.40
N THR A 477 -13.95 8.17 -19.86
CA THR A 477 -14.00 6.70 -20.05
C THR A 477 -14.83 6.02 -18.95
N SER A 478 -15.83 5.25 -19.36
CA SER A 478 -16.71 4.53 -18.42
C SER A 478 -16.05 3.27 -17.87
N GLN A 479 -16.08 3.07 -16.55
CA GLN A 479 -15.59 1.83 -15.91
C GLN A 479 -16.36 0.57 -16.37
N LEU A 480 -17.54 0.69 -16.99
CA LEU A 480 -18.19 -0.44 -17.68
C LEU A 480 -17.47 -0.88 -18.97
N ASN A 481 -16.67 0.00 -19.57
CA ASN A 481 -15.91 -0.27 -20.79
C ASN A 481 -14.41 -0.46 -20.51
N THR A 482 -13.92 -0.11 -19.31
CA THR A 482 -12.49 -0.18 -18.97
C THR A 482 -12.08 -1.54 -18.40
N ILE A 483 -10.89 -1.99 -18.79
CA ILE A 483 -10.11 -3.03 -18.12
C ILE A 483 -8.76 -2.42 -17.76
N ASP A 484 -8.48 -2.28 -16.46
CA ASP A 484 -7.25 -1.70 -15.94
C ASP A 484 -6.26 -2.84 -15.57
N PHE A 485 -5.04 -2.79 -16.09
CA PHE A 485 -3.97 -3.74 -15.80
C PHE A 485 -2.87 -3.03 -14.99
N HIS A 486 -2.51 -3.54 -13.81
CA HIS A 486 -1.50 -2.93 -12.94
C HIS A 486 -0.49 -3.94 -12.39
N SER A 487 0.58 -3.45 -11.76
CA SER A 487 1.66 -4.28 -11.18
C SER A 487 1.28 -5.07 -9.93
N THR A 488 0.10 -4.83 -9.34
CA THR A 488 -0.35 -5.49 -8.09
C THR A 488 -1.74 -6.13 -8.20
N HIS A 489 -2.47 -5.82 -9.27
CA HIS A 489 -3.85 -6.24 -9.50
C HIS A 489 -4.22 -6.01 -10.97
N CYS A 490 -5.29 -6.65 -11.42
CA CYS A 490 -6.02 -6.27 -12.63
C CYS A 490 -7.48 -6.02 -12.25
N THR A 491 -8.15 -5.09 -12.93
CA THR A 491 -9.55 -4.75 -12.70
C THR A 491 -10.31 -4.88 -14.00
N VAL A 492 -11.22 -5.85 -14.08
CA VAL A 492 -12.11 -6.04 -15.23
C VAL A 492 -13.45 -5.39 -14.89
N ARG A 493 -13.71 -4.23 -15.49
CA ARG A 493 -14.88 -3.39 -15.19
C ARG A 493 -14.96 -3.02 -13.71
N TYR A 494 -15.95 -3.54 -12.97
CA TYR A 494 -16.09 -3.36 -11.51
C TYR A 494 -15.60 -4.58 -10.68
N SER A 495 -14.86 -5.51 -11.29
CA SER A 495 -14.30 -6.69 -10.60
C SER A 495 -12.78 -6.56 -10.50
N GLU A 496 -12.27 -6.33 -9.30
CA GLU A 496 -10.83 -6.31 -9.00
C GLU A 496 -10.31 -7.73 -8.74
N TYR A 497 -9.08 -8.01 -9.18
CA TYR A 497 -8.37 -9.27 -8.96
C TYR A 497 -7.03 -8.99 -8.25
N PRO A 498 -7.02 -8.81 -6.91
CA PRO A 498 -5.81 -8.50 -6.16
C PRO A 498 -4.77 -9.62 -6.27
N GLY A 499 -3.50 -9.25 -6.48
CA GLY A 499 -2.40 -10.20 -6.66
C GLY A 499 -2.33 -10.86 -8.05
N VAL A 500 -3.18 -10.48 -9.02
CA VAL A 500 -3.03 -10.86 -10.42
C VAL A 500 -2.36 -9.69 -11.17
N THR A 501 -1.06 -9.81 -11.42
CA THR A 501 -0.22 -8.77 -12.02
C THR A 501 -0.34 -8.72 -13.55
N MET A 502 -0.25 -7.52 -14.11
CA MET A 502 -0.39 -7.27 -15.54
C MET A 502 0.58 -8.05 -16.44
N ARG A 503 1.81 -8.33 -15.98
CA ARG A 503 2.84 -8.96 -16.83
C ARG A 503 2.41 -10.33 -17.36
N GLY A 504 1.93 -11.21 -16.47
CA GLY A 504 1.53 -12.55 -16.85
C GLY A 504 0.23 -12.58 -17.67
N VAL A 505 -0.74 -11.74 -17.29
CA VAL A 505 -1.99 -11.55 -18.04
C VAL A 505 -1.72 -11.07 -19.47
N LEU A 506 -0.88 -10.04 -19.67
CA LEU A 506 -0.55 -9.52 -21.00
C LEU A 506 0.13 -10.57 -21.89
N ARG A 507 1.04 -11.39 -21.34
CA ARG A 507 1.68 -12.50 -22.09
C ARG A 507 0.66 -13.51 -22.57
N LYS A 508 -0.19 -14.01 -21.67
CA LYS A 508 -1.25 -14.96 -22.02
C LYS A 508 -2.29 -14.37 -22.97
N LEU A 509 -2.56 -13.06 -22.92
CA LEU A 509 -3.39 -12.39 -23.93
C LEU A 509 -2.76 -12.44 -25.32
N VAL A 510 -1.46 -12.15 -25.47
CA VAL A 510 -0.72 -12.26 -26.74
C VAL A 510 -0.74 -13.69 -27.30
N GLU A 511 -0.61 -14.69 -26.42
CA GLU A 511 -0.63 -16.11 -26.75
C GLU A 511 -2.03 -16.61 -27.17
N ARG A 512 -3.08 -16.20 -26.44
CA ARG A 512 -4.45 -16.75 -26.54
C ARG A 512 -5.42 -15.90 -27.37
N VAL A 513 -5.04 -14.72 -27.87
CA VAL A 513 -5.94 -13.84 -28.62
C VAL A 513 -6.27 -14.37 -30.03
N ASP A 514 -7.55 -14.65 -30.25
CA ASP A 514 -8.09 -15.00 -31.58
C ASP A 514 -8.21 -13.76 -32.48
N LEU A 515 -7.24 -13.61 -33.38
CA LEU A 515 -7.17 -12.50 -34.34
C LEU A 515 -8.32 -12.46 -35.34
N SER A 516 -9.09 -13.54 -35.53
CA SER A 516 -10.26 -13.56 -36.42
C SER A 516 -11.49 -12.86 -35.82
N LYS A 517 -11.52 -12.70 -34.50
CA LYS A 517 -12.64 -12.10 -33.74
C LYS A 517 -12.44 -10.62 -33.41
N LEU A 518 -11.23 -10.08 -33.62
CA LEU A 518 -10.91 -8.69 -33.29
C LEU A 518 -11.47 -7.71 -34.33
N CYS A 519 -12.29 -6.76 -33.89
CA CYS A 519 -12.52 -5.54 -34.65
C CYS A 519 -11.32 -4.60 -34.48
N ARG A 520 -10.81 -4.04 -35.58
CA ARG A 520 -9.59 -3.21 -35.60
C ARG A 520 -9.91 -1.87 -36.27
N PRO A 521 -10.53 -0.92 -35.54
CA PRO A 521 -10.79 0.42 -36.08
C PRO A 521 -9.47 1.14 -36.38
N SER A 522 -9.51 2.15 -37.24
CA SER A 522 -8.36 3.02 -37.49
C SER A 522 -8.02 3.92 -36.29
N SER A 523 -6.74 4.18 -36.12
CA SER A 523 -6.23 5.27 -35.27
C SER A 523 -6.38 6.63 -35.97
N PRO A 524 -6.45 7.74 -35.21
CA PRO A 524 -6.17 9.06 -35.76
C PRO A 524 -4.75 9.13 -36.32
N GLU A 525 -4.54 9.89 -37.39
CA GLU A 525 -3.18 10.20 -37.86
C GLU A 525 -2.54 11.25 -36.93
N VAL A 526 -1.27 11.05 -36.59
CA VAL A 526 -0.47 12.00 -35.81
C VAL A 526 0.68 12.49 -36.67
N VAL A 527 0.86 13.80 -36.80
CA VAL A 527 1.94 14.45 -37.56
C VAL A 527 2.50 15.64 -36.79
N ASN A 528 3.74 16.03 -37.10
CA ASN A 528 4.31 17.29 -36.61
C ASN A 528 3.80 18.43 -37.52
N GLU A 529 2.80 19.19 -37.06
CA GLU A 529 2.16 20.28 -37.82
C GLU A 529 3.00 21.56 -37.96
N VAL A 530 4.28 21.44 -38.31
CA VAL A 530 5.23 22.58 -38.41
C VAL A 530 4.77 23.62 -39.43
N ALA A 531 4.29 23.18 -40.60
CA ALA A 531 3.81 24.08 -41.65
C ALA A 531 2.53 24.84 -41.23
N THR A 532 1.59 24.15 -40.58
CA THR A 532 0.32 24.73 -40.09
C THR A 532 0.58 25.81 -39.04
N ASN A 533 1.57 25.60 -38.17
CA ASN A 533 1.89 26.49 -37.06
C ASN A 533 2.97 27.54 -37.41
N ARG A 534 3.45 27.62 -38.65
CA ARG A 534 4.42 28.65 -39.09
C ARG A 534 3.69 29.89 -39.60
N ASP A 535 3.20 30.72 -38.67
CA ASP A 535 2.74 32.07 -39.00
C ASP A 535 3.89 32.97 -39.51
N SER A 536 3.52 34.11 -40.11
CA SER A 536 4.44 35.06 -40.76
C SER A 536 5.26 35.96 -39.81
N SER A 537 5.12 35.84 -38.50
CA SER A 537 6.01 36.52 -37.55
C SER A 537 7.30 35.74 -37.35
N GLU A 538 8.41 36.44 -37.19
CA GLU A 538 9.67 35.80 -36.74
C GLU A 538 9.65 35.42 -35.26
N THR A 539 8.65 35.83 -34.47
CA THR A 539 8.49 35.39 -33.07
C THR A 539 8.41 33.86 -32.97
N ILE A 540 9.22 33.27 -32.10
CA ILE A 540 9.11 31.84 -31.76
C ILE A 540 7.90 31.67 -30.84
N THR A 541 6.93 30.87 -31.27
CA THR A 541 5.75 30.51 -30.49
C THR A 541 5.82 29.06 -30.03
N GLN A 542 5.18 28.74 -28.91
CA GLN A 542 5.02 27.40 -28.37
C GLN A 542 4.36 26.48 -29.41
N ALA A 543 3.32 26.97 -30.10
CA ALA A 543 2.59 26.23 -31.13
C ALA A 543 3.48 25.86 -32.34
N PHE A 544 4.41 26.73 -32.75
CA PHE A 544 5.40 26.40 -33.78
C PHE A 544 6.50 25.46 -33.24
N PHE A 545 6.96 25.69 -32.01
CA PHE A 545 8.14 25.05 -31.44
C PHE A 545 7.98 23.55 -31.24
N TRP A 546 6.89 23.07 -30.63
CA TRP A 546 6.77 21.66 -30.24
C TRP A 546 6.63 20.68 -31.42
N PRO A 547 5.87 20.97 -32.48
CA PRO A 547 5.96 20.23 -33.73
C PRO A 547 7.38 20.25 -34.32
N ARG A 548 8.05 21.41 -34.30
CA ARG A 548 9.38 21.58 -34.91
C ARG A 548 10.49 20.85 -34.15
N VAL A 549 10.35 20.70 -32.84
CA VAL A 549 11.18 19.81 -32.01
C VAL A 549 11.08 18.36 -32.49
N GLY A 550 9.90 17.90 -32.91
CA GLY A 550 9.70 16.54 -33.42
C GLY A 550 10.47 16.22 -34.70
N GLU A 551 10.85 17.24 -35.48
CA GLU A 551 11.73 17.15 -36.66
C GLU A 551 13.22 17.33 -36.33
N TYR A 552 13.56 17.77 -35.11
CA TYR A 552 14.94 17.89 -34.61
C TYR A 552 15.39 16.69 -33.78
N LEU A 553 14.45 16.02 -33.10
CA LEU A 553 14.71 14.79 -32.36
C LEU A 553 15.18 13.68 -33.31
N LYS A 554 16.01 12.79 -32.79
CA LYS A 554 16.56 11.62 -33.50
C LYS A 554 16.05 10.33 -32.89
N GLU A 555 16.12 9.23 -33.64
CA GLU A 555 15.86 7.91 -33.06
C GLU A 555 16.74 7.69 -31.82
N ASN A 556 16.15 7.18 -30.75
CA ASN A 556 16.81 6.90 -29.47
C ASN A 556 17.36 8.14 -28.72
N ASP A 557 16.95 9.38 -29.03
CA ASP A 557 17.17 10.50 -28.09
C ASP A 557 16.53 10.22 -26.70
N ILE A 558 17.05 10.85 -25.65
CA ILE A 558 16.39 10.93 -24.33
C ILE A 558 15.83 12.36 -24.22
N VAL A 559 14.54 12.50 -23.96
CA VAL A 559 13.87 13.80 -23.90
C VAL A 559 13.37 14.06 -22.49
N VAL A 560 13.94 15.09 -21.85
CA VAL A 560 13.61 15.51 -20.48
C VAL A 560 12.79 16.79 -20.56
N THR A 561 11.62 16.84 -19.90
CA THR A 561 10.75 18.02 -19.89
C THR A 561 10.39 18.45 -18.48
N GLU A 562 10.46 19.75 -18.23
CA GLU A 562 10.13 20.35 -16.94
C GLU A 562 8.65 20.66 -16.77
N THR A 563 8.19 20.70 -15.51
CA THR A 563 6.88 21.23 -15.13
C THR A 563 6.74 22.69 -15.54
N GLY A 564 5.65 23.00 -16.23
CA GLY A 564 5.45 24.27 -16.93
C GLY A 564 5.10 24.06 -18.40
N THR A 565 5.46 25.02 -19.26
CA THR A 565 5.20 24.97 -20.70
C THR A 565 5.82 23.74 -21.38
N SER A 566 7.00 23.27 -20.95
CA SER A 566 7.65 22.08 -21.50
C SER A 566 6.82 20.81 -21.36
N ASN A 567 6.32 20.50 -20.16
CA ASN A 567 5.57 19.27 -19.88
C ASN A 567 4.24 19.17 -20.65
N PHE A 568 3.56 20.28 -20.94
CA PHE A 568 2.35 20.29 -21.76
C PHE A 568 2.63 20.42 -23.26
N GLY A 569 3.70 21.13 -23.63
CA GLY A 569 4.04 21.40 -25.03
C GLY A 569 4.48 20.16 -25.78
N ILE A 570 5.27 19.31 -25.12
CA ILE A 570 5.78 18.05 -25.69
C ILE A 570 4.66 17.07 -26.09
N TRP A 571 3.40 17.28 -25.70
CA TRP A 571 2.26 16.45 -26.13
C TRP A 571 2.01 16.63 -27.63
N GLU A 572 2.26 17.82 -28.17
CA GLU A 572 2.12 18.19 -29.59
C GLU A 572 3.38 17.81 -30.41
N THR A 573 4.37 17.15 -29.78
CA THR A 573 5.58 16.62 -30.44
C THR A 573 5.40 15.13 -30.74
N LYS A 574 5.36 14.73 -32.00
CA LYS A 574 5.49 13.31 -32.38
C LYS A 574 6.94 12.86 -32.26
N TYR A 575 7.19 11.82 -31.46
CA TYR A 575 8.54 11.30 -31.26
C TYR A 575 9.00 10.38 -32.41
N PRO A 576 10.29 10.47 -32.81
CA PRO A 576 10.98 9.39 -33.50
C PRO A 576 11.02 8.08 -32.69
N ARG A 577 11.20 6.97 -33.39
CA ARG A 577 11.34 5.63 -32.83
C ARG A 577 12.42 5.54 -31.75
N GLY A 578 12.11 4.85 -30.66
CA GLY A 578 13.05 4.57 -29.56
C GLY A 578 13.36 5.75 -28.63
N VAL A 579 12.78 6.94 -28.85
CA VAL A 579 12.93 8.08 -27.94
C VAL A 579 12.41 7.73 -26.55
N THR A 580 13.18 8.06 -25.51
CA THR A 580 12.79 7.86 -24.11
C THR A 580 12.28 9.18 -23.53
N GLY A 581 10.98 9.25 -23.24
CA GLY A 581 10.37 10.36 -22.54
C GLY A 581 10.67 10.32 -21.03
N VAL A 582 11.16 11.43 -20.49
CA VAL A 582 11.52 11.60 -19.08
C VAL A 582 10.83 12.86 -18.56
N THR A 583 9.62 12.68 -18.02
CA THR A 583 8.80 13.73 -17.41
C THR A 583 8.42 13.35 -15.97
N GLN A 584 8.13 14.35 -15.15
CA GLN A 584 7.54 14.25 -13.83
C GLN A 584 6.24 15.06 -13.84
N ILE A 585 5.08 14.39 -13.92
CA ILE A 585 3.76 15.02 -14.05
C ILE A 585 2.99 14.96 -12.71
N LEU A 586 3.18 13.91 -11.92
CA LEU A 586 2.43 13.71 -10.67
C LEU A 586 3.05 14.50 -9.50
N TRP A 587 4.38 14.53 -9.41
CA TRP A 587 5.06 15.26 -8.33
C TRP A 587 5.30 16.74 -8.66
N GLY A 588 5.41 17.10 -9.94
CA GLY A 588 5.39 18.49 -10.42
C GLY A 588 6.48 19.42 -9.88
N SER A 589 7.55 18.90 -9.28
CA SER A 589 8.52 19.70 -8.53
C SER A 589 9.52 20.37 -9.45
N ILE A 590 9.24 21.62 -9.83
CA ILE A 590 10.10 22.45 -10.68
C ILE A 590 11.58 22.43 -10.24
N GLY A 591 12.48 22.41 -11.21
CA GLY A 591 13.92 22.25 -11.00
C GLY A 591 14.37 20.78 -11.04
N TRP A 592 13.47 19.81 -10.89
CA TRP A 592 13.77 18.38 -11.04
C TRP A 592 14.49 18.06 -12.36
N SER A 593 14.09 18.69 -13.45
CA SER A 593 14.53 18.32 -14.80
C SER A 593 16.04 18.49 -15.05
N VAL A 594 16.70 19.46 -14.40
CA VAL A 594 18.15 19.69 -14.55
C VAL A 594 18.95 18.54 -13.94
N GLY A 595 18.58 18.12 -12.72
CA GLY A 595 19.17 16.94 -12.07
C GLY A 595 18.83 15.67 -12.85
N ALA A 596 17.57 15.49 -13.24
CA ALA A 596 17.13 14.32 -13.98
C ALA A 596 17.85 14.15 -15.34
N ALA A 597 18.13 15.25 -16.06
CA ALA A 597 18.91 15.23 -17.29
C ALA A 597 20.38 14.82 -17.05
N GLN A 598 21.02 15.29 -15.97
CA GLN A 598 22.34 14.82 -15.58
C GLN A 598 22.32 13.31 -15.31
N GLY A 599 21.33 12.84 -14.54
CA GLY A 599 21.16 11.43 -14.21
C GLY A 599 20.95 10.55 -15.44
N ALA A 600 20.04 10.95 -16.33
CA ALA A 600 19.69 10.22 -17.54
C ALA A 600 20.84 10.14 -18.55
N ALA A 601 21.57 11.24 -18.75
CA ALA A 601 22.75 11.27 -19.63
C ALA A 601 23.91 10.43 -19.06
N LEU A 602 24.12 10.47 -17.74
CA LEU A 602 25.09 9.61 -17.07
C LEU A 602 24.70 8.13 -17.14
N ALA A 603 23.40 7.81 -17.05
CA ALA A 603 22.91 6.44 -17.23
C ALA A 603 23.20 5.91 -18.64
N ALA A 604 22.94 6.69 -19.70
CA ALA A 604 23.29 6.31 -21.08
C ALA A 604 24.79 6.06 -21.25
N LYS A 605 25.62 6.97 -20.72
CA LYS A 605 27.09 6.84 -20.70
C LYS A 605 27.54 5.59 -19.93
N ASP A 606 26.92 5.31 -18.78
CA ASP A 606 27.17 4.12 -17.95
C ASP A 606 26.67 2.80 -18.56
N MET A 607 25.85 2.87 -19.62
CA MET A 607 25.44 1.73 -20.46
C MET A 607 26.31 1.57 -21.72
N GLY A 608 27.23 2.50 -21.98
CA GLY A 608 28.03 2.53 -23.22
C GLY A 608 27.23 2.94 -24.46
N ALA A 609 26.07 3.57 -24.29
CA ALA A 609 25.18 3.96 -25.38
C ALA A 609 25.40 5.44 -25.76
N ASP A 610 25.74 5.72 -27.02
CA ASP A 610 25.75 7.09 -27.54
C ASP A 610 24.31 7.56 -27.78
N ARG A 611 23.70 8.13 -26.73
CA ARG A 611 22.37 8.75 -26.76
C ARG A 611 22.49 10.23 -26.43
N ARG A 612 21.90 11.08 -27.28
CA ARG A 612 21.68 12.50 -27.01
C ARG A 612 20.67 12.63 -25.87
N THR A 613 20.91 13.52 -24.91
CA THR A 613 19.91 13.90 -23.90
C THR A 613 19.49 15.34 -24.15
N VAL A 614 18.23 15.58 -24.47
CA VAL A 614 17.68 16.91 -24.74
C VAL A 614 16.78 17.32 -23.58
N LEU A 615 17.09 18.44 -22.94
CA LEU A 615 16.35 19.00 -21.82
C LEU A 615 15.59 20.26 -22.25
N PHE A 616 14.28 20.31 -21.99
CA PHE A 616 13.47 21.52 -22.11
C PHE A 616 13.03 22.02 -20.73
N VAL A 617 13.59 23.14 -20.29
CA VAL A 617 13.42 23.69 -18.93
C VAL A 617 12.96 25.15 -18.99
N GLY A 618 11.99 25.54 -18.15
CA GLY A 618 11.57 26.93 -18.00
C GLY A 618 12.61 27.76 -17.23
N ASP A 619 12.73 29.05 -17.55
CA ASP A 619 13.72 29.95 -16.95
C ASP A 619 13.65 30.00 -15.41
N GLY A 620 12.44 30.14 -14.84
CA GLY A 620 12.20 30.09 -13.39
C GLY A 620 12.54 28.74 -12.76
N SER A 621 12.16 27.63 -13.40
CA SER A 621 12.46 26.28 -12.91
C SER A 621 13.97 25.99 -12.89
N PHE A 622 14.71 26.51 -13.88
CA PHE A 622 16.17 26.38 -13.93
C PHE A 622 16.87 27.04 -12.73
N GLN A 623 16.36 28.17 -12.21
CA GLN A 623 17.00 28.89 -11.11
C GLN A 623 17.14 28.06 -9.81
N LEU A 624 16.28 27.06 -9.59
CA LEU A 624 16.30 26.23 -8.38
C LEU A 624 17.47 25.24 -8.35
N THR A 625 17.95 24.78 -9.50
CA THR A 625 18.87 23.63 -9.61
C THR A 625 20.00 23.79 -10.63
N ALA A 626 20.11 24.96 -11.28
CA ALA A 626 21.10 25.32 -12.29
C ALA A 626 22.52 24.81 -12.03
N GLN A 627 22.97 24.83 -10.77
CA GLN A 627 24.28 24.38 -10.34
C GLN A 627 24.63 22.94 -10.74
N GLU A 628 23.66 22.04 -10.98
CA GLU A 628 23.95 20.67 -11.43
C GLU A 628 24.48 20.59 -12.87
N VAL A 629 24.41 21.69 -13.64
CA VAL A 629 25.15 21.84 -14.91
C VAL A 629 26.67 21.67 -14.69
N THR A 630 27.19 22.03 -13.50
CA THR A 630 28.58 21.75 -13.09
C THR A 630 28.87 20.25 -13.14
N THR A 631 27.94 19.41 -12.68
CA THR A 631 28.08 17.94 -12.69
C THR A 631 28.01 17.38 -14.11
N MET A 632 27.19 17.97 -15.00
CA MET A 632 27.16 17.62 -16.43
C MET A 632 28.52 17.89 -17.11
N MET A 633 29.13 19.05 -16.84
CA MET A 633 30.46 19.39 -17.36
C MET A 633 31.56 18.50 -16.75
N ARG A 634 31.54 18.30 -15.43
CA ARG A 634 32.49 17.45 -14.68
C ARG A 634 32.60 16.05 -15.26
N HIS A 635 31.47 15.46 -15.64
CA HIS A 635 31.41 14.09 -16.19
C HIS A 635 31.42 14.06 -17.73
N ASN A 636 31.56 15.20 -18.42
CA ASN A 636 31.43 15.38 -19.86
C ASN A 636 30.23 14.61 -20.44
N LEU A 637 29.02 15.07 -20.12
CA LEU A 637 27.75 14.46 -20.51
C LEU A 637 27.16 15.09 -21.76
N LYS A 638 26.56 14.25 -22.62
CA LYS A 638 26.01 14.60 -23.93
C LYS A 638 24.60 15.21 -23.79
N VAL A 639 24.53 16.44 -23.29
CA VAL A 639 23.27 17.12 -22.94
C VAL A 639 23.08 18.40 -23.77
N THR A 640 21.91 18.56 -24.36
CA THR A 640 21.46 19.80 -25.00
C THR A 640 20.35 20.42 -24.17
N ILE A 641 20.63 21.54 -23.50
CA ILE A 641 19.66 22.28 -22.68
C ILE A 641 19.03 23.40 -23.52
N PHE A 642 17.72 23.32 -23.74
CA PHE A 642 16.88 24.43 -24.18
C PHE A 642 16.23 25.07 -22.95
N LEU A 643 16.76 26.22 -22.53
CA LEU A 643 16.14 27.07 -21.51
C LEU A 643 15.13 27.99 -22.20
N ILE A 644 13.85 27.79 -21.90
CA ILE A 644 12.75 28.62 -22.40
C ILE A 644 12.69 29.87 -21.52
N TYR A 645 13.11 31.00 -22.09
CA TYR A 645 12.99 32.32 -21.49
C TYR A 645 11.67 32.96 -21.93
N ASN A 646 10.70 32.98 -21.01
CA ASN A 646 9.41 33.67 -21.14
C ASN A 646 9.08 34.50 -19.88
N GLU A 647 10.13 34.99 -19.23
CA GLU A 647 10.13 36.02 -18.20
C GLU A 647 9.44 35.60 -16.88
N GLY A 648 9.43 34.31 -16.53
CA GLY A 648 8.89 33.81 -15.26
C GLY A 648 7.85 32.69 -15.37
N PHE A 649 7.03 32.54 -14.33
CA PHE A 649 6.17 31.38 -14.10
C PHE A 649 4.88 31.41 -14.94
N THR A 650 5.00 31.33 -16.27
CA THR A 650 3.86 31.41 -17.20
C THR A 650 2.79 30.33 -16.97
N ILE A 651 3.12 29.16 -16.40
CA ILE A 651 2.09 28.20 -15.98
C ILE A 651 1.21 28.75 -14.86
N GLU A 652 1.83 29.31 -13.81
CA GLU A 652 1.13 29.93 -12.69
C GLU A 652 0.34 31.16 -13.14
N ARG A 653 0.88 31.98 -14.04
CA ARG A 653 0.16 33.11 -14.67
C ARG A 653 -1.18 32.72 -15.31
N TYR A 654 -1.25 31.53 -15.93
CA TYR A 654 -2.49 30.98 -16.51
C TYR A 654 -3.43 30.35 -15.47
N ILE A 655 -2.93 29.95 -14.29
CA ILE A 655 -3.74 29.45 -13.17
C ILE A 655 -4.30 30.64 -12.36
N HIS A 656 -3.45 31.60 -11.99
CA HIS A 656 -3.82 32.80 -11.27
C HIS A 656 -2.79 33.93 -11.45
N GLY A 657 -3.27 35.16 -11.69
CA GLY A 657 -2.44 36.37 -11.63
C GLY A 657 -1.45 36.55 -12.79
N MET A 658 -1.94 36.69 -14.03
CA MET A 658 -1.11 36.94 -15.23
C MET A 658 -0.05 38.04 -15.02
N GLU A 659 -0.46 39.16 -14.40
CA GLU A 659 0.38 40.31 -14.07
C GLU A 659 0.67 40.44 -12.55
N ALA A 660 0.76 39.32 -11.83
CA ALA A 660 1.05 39.31 -10.39
C ALA A 660 2.54 39.07 -10.11
N GLU A 661 3.13 39.92 -9.26
CA GLU A 661 4.57 39.98 -8.95
C GLU A 661 5.18 38.63 -8.50
N TYR A 662 4.40 37.76 -7.83
CA TYR A 662 4.88 36.42 -7.41
C TYR A 662 5.12 35.46 -8.58
N ASN A 663 4.64 35.77 -9.79
CA ASN A 663 4.91 35.01 -11.01
C ASN A 663 6.13 35.55 -11.79
N ASP A 664 6.66 36.71 -11.40
CA ASP A 664 7.82 37.34 -12.03
C ASP A 664 9.11 36.89 -11.34
N ILE A 665 10.21 36.83 -12.09
CA ILE A 665 11.52 36.38 -11.58
C ILE A 665 12.63 37.37 -11.95
N VAL A 666 13.70 37.42 -11.15
CA VAL A 666 14.91 38.17 -11.51
C VAL A 666 15.53 37.51 -12.75
N ARG A 667 15.55 38.21 -13.88
CA ARG A 667 16.18 37.75 -15.10
C ARG A 667 17.70 37.57 -14.90
N TRP A 668 18.18 36.33 -15.01
CA TRP A 668 19.61 36.03 -15.08
C TRP A 668 20.13 36.21 -16.51
N LYS A 669 21.46 36.26 -16.66
CA LYS A 669 22.15 36.09 -17.96
C LYS A 669 22.39 34.60 -18.17
N TYR A 670 21.40 33.86 -18.67
CA TYR A 670 21.44 32.40 -18.60
C TYR A 670 22.60 31.79 -19.39
N THR A 671 23.01 32.36 -20.52
CA THR A 671 24.21 31.90 -21.25
C THR A 671 25.54 32.12 -20.52
N ASP A 672 25.60 33.03 -19.56
CA ASP A 672 26.83 33.27 -18.78
C ASP A 672 26.99 32.22 -17.66
N VAL A 673 25.89 31.63 -17.19
CA VAL A 673 25.84 30.70 -16.05
C VAL A 673 26.76 29.47 -16.23
N PRO A 674 26.79 28.75 -17.37
CA PRO A 674 27.74 27.67 -17.58
C PRO A 674 29.21 28.11 -17.45
N THR A 675 29.55 29.34 -17.87
CA THR A 675 30.90 29.89 -17.75
C THR A 675 31.22 30.35 -16.33
N VAL A 676 30.25 30.84 -15.56
CA VAL A 676 30.38 31.08 -14.11
C VAL A 676 30.68 29.77 -13.36
N PHE A 677 30.09 28.65 -13.78
CA PHE A 677 30.41 27.31 -13.27
C PHE A 677 31.70 26.69 -13.84
N GLY A 678 32.59 27.48 -14.46
CA GLY A 678 33.88 27.04 -14.99
C GLY A 678 33.85 26.48 -16.41
N GLY A 679 32.71 26.56 -17.11
CA GLY A 679 32.54 26.12 -18.49
C GLY A 679 33.30 27.00 -19.49
N SER A 680 34.40 26.45 -20.02
CA SER A 680 35.06 26.98 -21.22
C SER A 680 34.33 26.54 -22.49
N ASP A 681 34.60 27.20 -23.62
CA ASP A 681 33.94 26.88 -24.90
C ASP A 681 34.32 25.49 -25.47
N LYS A 682 35.26 24.78 -24.84
CA LYS A 682 35.58 23.35 -25.09
C LYS A 682 34.71 22.38 -24.27
N LEU A 683 34.06 22.84 -23.21
CA LEU A 683 33.20 22.05 -22.33
C LEU A 683 31.72 22.34 -22.58
N VAL A 684 31.38 23.57 -22.95
CA VAL A 684 30.00 23.99 -23.21
C VAL A 684 29.89 24.93 -24.41
N ARG A 685 29.06 24.56 -25.38
CA ARG A 685 28.68 25.41 -26.51
C ARG A 685 27.41 26.20 -26.15
N LYS A 686 27.43 27.52 -26.34
CA LYS A 686 26.40 28.46 -25.86
C LYS A 686 25.71 29.15 -27.05
N PHE A 687 24.39 29.25 -27.01
CA PHE A 687 23.56 29.83 -28.06
C PHE A 687 22.47 30.72 -27.46
N VAL A 688 22.10 31.79 -28.16
CA VAL A 688 20.90 32.60 -27.90
C VAL A 688 20.06 32.58 -29.16
N VAL A 689 18.76 32.31 -29.03
CA VAL A 689 17.83 32.12 -30.15
C VAL A 689 16.54 32.88 -29.86
N LYS A 690 16.17 33.80 -30.77
CA LYS A 690 15.02 34.71 -30.56
C LYS A 690 14.01 34.73 -31.70
N THR A 691 14.42 34.27 -32.88
CA THR A 691 13.58 34.23 -34.08
C THR A 691 13.42 32.83 -34.65
N LYS A 692 12.32 32.58 -35.37
CA LYS A 692 12.08 31.31 -36.08
C LYS A 692 13.24 30.99 -37.03
N ASN A 693 13.80 31.97 -37.74
CA ASN A 693 14.93 31.72 -38.63
C ASN A 693 16.27 31.43 -37.92
N GLU A 694 16.54 32.03 -36.76
CA GLU A 694 17.69 31.62 -35.90
C GLU A 694 17.50 30.19 -35.38
N LEU A 695 16.28 29.84 -34.96
CA LEU A 695 15.95 28.49 -34.49
C LEU A 695 16.12 27.47 -35.61
N GLU A 696 15.59 27.72 -36.81
CA GLU A 696 15.77 26.82 -37.95
C GLU A 696 17.24 26.63 -38.30
N LYS A 697 18.02 27.71 -38.31
CA LYS A 697 19.47 27.64 -38.56
C LYS A 697 20.17 26.78 -37.50
N LEU A 698 19.80 26.87 -36.23
CA LEU A 698 20.38 26.04 -35.17
C LEU A 698 19.94 24.57 -35.27
N LEU A 699 18.63 24.32 -35.42
CA LEU A 699 18.06 22.97 -35.48
C LEU A 699 18.43 22.20 -36.77
N THR A 700 18.86 22.88 -37.83
CA THR A 700 19.39 22.26 -39.06
C THR A 700 20.92 22.22 -39.15
N ASP A 701 21.64 22.88 -38.24
CA ASP A 701 23.10 22.83 -38.22
C ASP A 701 23.63 21.44 -37.84
N LYS A 702 24.71 21.00 -38.49
CA LYS A 702 25.28 19.66 -38.29
C LYS A 702 26.08 19.54 -37.00
N GLU A 703 26.95 20.49 -36.69
CA GLU A 703 27.81 20.45 -35.50
C GLU A 703 26.98 20.57 -34.22
N PHE A 704 25.89 21.33 -34.26
CA PHE A 704 24.88 21.35 -33.21
C PHE A 704 24.20 19.99 -33.09
N ASN A 705 23.76 19.39 -34.20
CA ASN A 705 23.03 18.12 -34.18
C ASN A 705 23.86 16.90 -33.78
N GLU A 706 25.17 16.89 -34.00
CA GLU A 706 26.10 15.89 -33.44
C GLU A 706 26.07 15.89 -31.91
N ALA A 707 25.84 17.07 -31.32
CA ALA A 707 25.72 17.30 -29.89
C ALA A 707 26.89 16.76 -29.07
N ASP A 708 28.12 16.86 -29.57
CA ASP A 708 29.31 16.61 -28.76
C ASP A 708 29.42 17.66 -27.62
N GLY A 709 29.78 17.17 -26.43
CA GLY A 709 29.81 17.93 -25.17
C GLY A 709 28.45 18.37 -24.64
N LEU A 710 28.47 19.36 -23.73
CA LEU A 710 27.29 20.08 -23.24
C LEU A 710 26.95 21.22 -24.21
N GLN A 711 25.64 21.43 -24.45
CA GLN A 711 25.12 22.56 -25.20
C GLN A 711 24.06 23.31 -24.37
N PHE A 712 24.06 24.63 -24.45
CA PHE A 712 23.13 25.50 -23.73
C PHE A 712 22.52 26.52 -24.68
N VAL A 713 21.19 26.53 -24.79
CA VAL A 713 20.41 27.38 -25.70
C VAL A 713 19.44 28.23 -24.87
N GLU A 714 19.67 29.54 -24.81
CA GLU A 714 18.71 30.52 -24.28
C GLU A 714 17.69 30.84 -25.38
N LEU A 715 16.48 30.30 -25.24
CA LEU A 715 15.43 30.31 -26.26
C LEU A 715 14.29 31.25 -25.84
N TRP A 716 14.10 32.36 -26.56
CA TRP A 716 13.14 33.41 -26.17
C TRP A 716 11.75 33.11 -26.73
N MET A 717 10.72 33.26 -25.88
CA MET A 717 9.30 33.18 -26.25
C MET A 717 8.49 34.27 -25.52
N PRO A 718 7.30 34.68 -26.01
CA PRO A 718 6.47 35.69 -25.35
C PRO A 718 6.01 35.28 -23.94
N LYS A 719 5.94 36.26 -23.02
CA LYS A 719 5.47 36.11 -21.63
C LYS A 719 4.16 35.33 -21.51
N GLU A 720 3.18 35.67 -22.34
CA GLU A 720 1.82 35.10 -22.33
C GLU A 720 1.67 33.84 -23.20
N ASP A 721 2.71 33.39 -23.90
CA ASP A 721 2.59 32.23 -24.78
C ASP A 721 2.74 30.89 -24.04
N ALA A 722 1.82 29.97 -24.29
CA ALA A 722 1.74 28.67 -23.65
C ALA A 722 1.02 27.64 -24.54
N PRO A 723 1.33 26.34 -24.43
CA PRO A 723 0.65 25.28 -25.19
C PRO A 723 -0.87 25.24 -24.93
N ARG A 724 -1.65 24.88 -25.97
CA ARG A 724 -3.11 24.71 -25.93
C ARG A 724 -3.58 23.91 -24.70
N ALA A 725 -2.98 22.75 -24.47
CA ALA A 725 -3.33 21.86 -23.36
C ALA A 725 -3.04 22.46 -21.97
N LEU A 726 -2.01 23.31 -21.86
CA LEU A 726 -1.71 24.03 -20.62
C LEU A 726 -2.83 25.02 -20.30
N LYS A 727 -3.24 25.86 -21.27
CA LYS A 727 -4.29 26.87 -21.05
C LYS A 727 -5.60 26.23 -20.58
N ILE A 728 -6.02 25.14 -21.23
CA ILE A 728 -7.20 24.35 -20.85
C ILE A 728 -7.06 23.77 -19.44
N THR A 729 -5.93 23.15 -19.11
CA THR A 729 -5.70 22.50 -17.80
C THR A 729 -5.61 23.54 -16.68
N ALA A 730 -4.94 24.66 -16.91
CA ALA A 730 -4.81 25.77 -15.97
C ALA A 730 -6.17 26.43 -15.68
N GLU A 731 -7.02 26.63 -16.68
CA GLU A 731 -8.41 27.05 -16.48
C GLU A 731 -9.20 26.10 -15.58
N ILE A 732 -9.04 24.78 -15.75
CA ILE A 732 -9.72 23.77 -14.94
C ILE A 732 -9.17 23.75 -13.51
N ALA A 733 -7.84 23.83 -13.34
CA ALA A 733 -7.18 23.95 -12.04
C ALA A 733 -7.64 25.22 -11.30
N ALA A 734 -7.65 26.37 -11.97
CA ALA A 734 -8.16 27.63 -11.44
C ALA A 734 -9.62 27.52 -10.99
N LYS A 735 -10.50 26.92 -11.82
CA LYS A 735 -11.92 26.69 -11.49
C LYS A 735 -12.08 25.73 -10.30
N ASN A 736 -11.22 24.74 -10.14
CA ASN A 736 -11.26 23.80 -9.02
C ASN A 736 -10.72 24.42 -7.72
N ASN A 737 -9.61 25.14 -7.78
CA ASN A 737 -9.05 25.88 -6.63
C ASN A 737 -10.00 27.02 -6.20
N ALA A 738 -10.66 27.70 -7.14
CA ALA A 738 -11.67 28.71 -6.85
C ALA A 738 -12.92 28.13 -6.13
N LYS A 739 -13.34 26.88 -6.42
CA LYS A 739 -14.39 26.20 -5.63
C LYS A 739 -13.98 25.97 -4.17
N MET A 740 -12.68 25.87 -3.89
CA MET A 740 -12.12 25.75 -2.54
C MET A 740 -11.88 27.11 -1.84
N SER A 741 -11.94 28.24 -2.56
CA SER A 741 -11.53 29.58 -2.06
C SER A 741 -12.26 30.09 -0.80
N LYS A 742 -13.44 29.55 -0.48
CA LYS A 742 -14.00 29.68 0.87
C LYS A 742 -13.36 28.64 1.78
N TRP A 743 -12.21 28.99 2.40
CA TRP A 743 -11.73 28.27 3.58
C TRP A 743 -12.85 28.25 4.61
N LYS A 744 -13.22 27.04 5.02
CA LYS A 744 -14.32 26.78 5.93
C LYS A 744 -13.77 25.98 7.09
N THR A 745 -14.11 26.38 8.31
CA THR A 745 -13.68 25.64 9.50
C THR A 745 -14.17 24.18 9.41
N PRO A 746 -13.54 23.22 10.11
CA PRO A 746 -14.02 21.83 10.12
C PRO A 746 -15.52 21.71 10.48
N HIS A 747 -16.04 22.63 11.29
CA HIS A 747 -17.47 22.71 11.62
C HIS A 747 -18.34 23.22 10.44
N GLN A 748 -17.86 24.17 9.65
CA GLN A 748 -18.54 24.62 8.42
C GLN A 748 -18.40 23.60 7.28
N GLN A 749 -17.27 22.90 7.19
CA GLN A 749 -17.03 21.84 6.22
C GLN A 749 -17.89 20.61 6.55
N ALA A 750 -18.00 20.23 7.82
CA ALA A 750 -18.99 19.26 8.30
C ALA A 750 -20.44 19.70 7.99
N LYS A 751 -20.77 20.99 8.17
CA LYS A 751 -22.10 21.55 7.85
C LYS A 751 -22.45 21.55 6.36
N ILE A 752 -21.49 21.28 5.47
CA ILE A 752 -21.70 21.15 4.01
C ILE A 752 -21.60 19.69 3.57
N LEU A 753 -20.69 18.91 4.14
CA LEU A 753 -20.68 17.45 4.03
C LEU A 753 -21.92 16.80 4.68
N SER A 754 -22.71 17.57 5.43
CA SER A 754 -24.05 17.22 5.93
C SER A 754 -25.20 17.87 5.14
N GLN A 755 -24.93 18.61 4.05
CA GLN A 755 -25.99 19.13 3.16
C GLN A 755 -26.36 18.15 2.05
N ASP A 756 -25.44 17.28 1.63
CA ASP A 756 -25.75 16.13 0.75
C ASP A 756 -26.13 14.85 1.54
N ALA A 757 -25.98 14.86 2.87
CA ALA A 757 -26.38 13.75 3.76
C ALA A 757 -27.81 13.96 4.28
N ASN A 758 -28.80 13.64 3.44
CA ASN A 758 -30.23 13.87 3.69
C ASN A 758 -30.83 13.03 4.83
N LEU A 759 -30.53 13.34 6.10
CA LEU A 759 -31.23 12.78 7.26
C LEU A 759 -31.51 13.85 8.32
N GLN A 760 -32.79 14.06 8.63
CA GLN A 760 -33.31 15.16 9.45
C GLN A 760 -34.32 14.66 10.49
N PRO A 761 -34.56 15.40 11.59
CA PRO A 761 -35.75 15.22 12.43
C PRO A 761 -37.02 15.17 11.58
N GLY A 762 -37.90 14.20 11.85
CA GLY A 762 -39.12 13.92 11.09
C GLY A 762 -38.97 12.88 9.96
N ASP A 763 -37.75 12.46 9.60
CA ASP A 763 -37.57 11.38 8.62
C ASP A 763 -37.93 10.00 9.22
N THR A 764 -38.81 9.25 8.54
CA THR A 764 -39.04 7.81 8.82
C THR A 764 -38.29 6.95 7.81
N GLY A 765 -37.94 5.71 8.17
CA GLY A 765 -37.23 4.83 7.24
C GLY A 765 -36.54 3.64 7.88
N ILE A 766 -35.54 3.11 7.18
CA ILE A 766 -34.86 1.85 7.50
C ILE A 766 -33.34 2.04 7.40
N TRP A 767 -32.61 1.71 8.46
CA TRP A 767 -31.16 1.51 8.38
C TRP A 767 -30.84 0.19 7.68
N VAL A 768 -30.04 0.25 6.63
CA VAL A 768 -29.63 -0.91 5.84
C VAL A 768 -28.12 -1.09 5.99
N THR A 769 -27.70 -2.19 6.63
CA THR A 769 -26.29 -2.60 6.62
C THR A 769 -26.07 -3.53 5.43
N CYS A 770 -25.02 -3.29 4.65
CA CYS A 770 -24.75 -4.04 3.41
C CYS A 770 -23.38 -4.71 3.41
N ALA A 771 -23.09 -5.50 2.36
CA ALA A 771 -21.75 -5.95 2.05
C ALA A 771 -20.82 -4.74 1.75
N ARG A 772 -19.51 -4.90 2.03
CA ARG A 772 -18.54 -3.81 2.02
C ARG A 772 -18.43 -3.13 0.64
N HIS A 773 -18.62 -1.81 0.62
CA HIS A 773 -18.63 -0.97 -0.60
C HIS A 773 -19.71 -1.38 -1.63
N GLN A 774 -20.83 -2.00 -1.17
CA GLN A 774 -21.96 -2.42 -2.02
C GLN A 774 -23.24 -1.61 -1.76
N GLU A 775 -23.14 -0.43 -1.15
CA GLU A 775 -24.28 0.39 -0.67
C GLU A 775 -25.26 0.70 -1.82
N ALA A 776 -24.74 1.04 -3.00
CA ALA A 776 -25.54 1.31 -4.20
C ALA A 776 -26.17 0.06 -4.85
N LYS A 777 -25.72 -1.16 -4.50
CA LYS A 777 -26.38 -2.41 -4.90
C LYS A 777 -27.46 -2.80 -3.90
N ALA A 778 -27.17 -2.66 -2.60
CA ALA A 778 -28.16 -2.83 -1.54
C ALA A 778 -29.35 -1.86 -1.70
N ALA A 779 -29.10 -0.59 -2.07
CA ALA A 779 -30.15 0.37 -2.38
C ALA A 779 -31.13 -0.13 -3.47
N ARG A 780 -30.62 -0.76 -4.53
CA ARG A 780 -31.46 -1.34 -5.60
C ARG A 780 -32.15 -2.63 -5.16
N GLU A 781 -31.48 -3.45 -4.37
CA GLU A 781 -32.04 -4.69 -3.81
C GLU A 781 -33.27 -4.38 -2.93
N ILE A 782 -33.19 -3.34 -2.08
CA ILE A 782 -34.34 -2.83 -1.31
C ILE A 782 -35.45 -2.28 -2.22
N GLY A 783 -35.09 -1.60 -3.32
CA GLY A 783 -36.06 -1.09 -4.30
C GLY A 783 -36.89 -2.20 -4.96
N VAL A 784 -36.25 -3.32 -5.34
CA VAL A 784 -36.94 -4.49 -5.92
C VAL A 784 -37.87 -5.16 -4.90
N LEU A 785 -37.37 -5.38 -3.67
CA LEU A 785 -38.18 -5.89 -2.56
C LEU A 785 -39.38 -4.99 -2.22
N PHE A 786 -39.31 -3.69 -2.52
CA PHE A 786 -40.45 -2.78 -2.35
C PHE A 786 -41.54 -2.99 -3.40
N SER A 787 -41.17 -3.14 -4.69
CA SER A 787 -42.14 -3.47 -5.76
C SER A 787 -42.79 -4.85 -5.58
N GLU A 788 -42.03 -5.87 -5.19
CA GLU A 788 -42.60 -7.21 -4.88
C GLU A 788 -43.57 -7.17 -3.69
N VAL A 789 -43.46 -6.16 -2.81
CA VAL A 789 -44.33 -5.96 -1.66
C VAL A 789 -45.58 -5.14 -1.99
N SER A 790 -45.52 -4.22 -2.97
CA SER A 790 -46.66 -3.36 -3.34
C SER A 790 -47.73 -4.04 -4.17
N ASP A 791 -47.34 -4.98 -5.03
CA ASP A 791 -48.21 -5.49 -6.09
C ASP A 791 -49.07 -6.69 -5.66
N GLY A 792 -49.04 -7.04 -4.37
CA GLY A 792 -49.80 -8.14 -3.76
C GLY A 792 -51.18 -7.74 -3.27
N GLY A 793 -52.01 -7.10 -4.10
CA GLY A 793 -53.35 -6.64 -3.72
C GLY A 793 -54.37 -6.76 -4.85
N ASP A 794 -55.37 -7.62 -4.62
CA ASP A 794 -56.52 -7.98 -5.47
C ASP A 794 -56.19 -8.40 -6.93
N GLY A 795 -56.66 -9.59 -7.31
CA GLY A 795 -56.46 -10.14 -8.65
C GLY A 795 -57.77 -10.23 -9.44
N ASP A 796 -57.64 -10.29 -10.75
CA ASP A 796 -58.61 -10.91 -11.66
C ASP A 796 -57.90 -12.00 -12.47
N ASP A 797 -58.65 -13.04 -12.83
CA ASP A 797 -58.20 -14.23 -13.55
C ASP A 797 -58.67 -14.14 -15.01
N ASP A 798 -57.76 -13.74 -15.91
CA ASP A 798 -57.96 -13.79 -17.37
C ASP A 798 -56.70 -14.41 -17.99
N GLY A 799 -56.80 -15.68 -18.38
CA GLY A 799 -55.69 -16.45 -18.95
C GLY A 799 -55.74 -16.55 -20.47
N GLU A 800 -54.69 -16.06 -21.14
CA GLU A 800 -54.31 -16.46 -22.50
C GLU A 800 -52.82 -16.89 -22.51
N GLU A 801 -52.53 -18.00 -23.20
CA GLU A 801 -51.16 -18.39 -23.57
C GLU A 801 -50.74 -17.67 -24.87
N ASP A 802 -49.44 -17.72 -25.18
CA ASP A 802 -48.74 -16.99 -26.27
C ASP A 802 -48.66 -15.44 -26.06
N ASP A 803 -47.60 -14.73 -26.44
CA ASP A 803 -46.38 -15.08 -27.18
C ASP A 803 -45.13 -14.45 -26.52
N ILE A 804 -44.06 -15.23 -26.38
CA ILE A 804 -42.77 -14.81 -25.81
C ILE A 804 -42.07 -13.79 -26.73
N GLU A 805 -42.22 -13.89 -28.05
CA GLU A 805 -41.57 -12.99 -29.00
C GLU A 805 -42.20 -11.59 -28.97
N ALA A 806 -43.52 -11.49 -28.77
CA ALA A 806 -44.21 -10.23 -28.48
C ALA A 806 -43.71 -9.54 -27.20
N ALA A 807 -43.47 -10.29 -26.11
CA ALA A 807 -42.90 -9.74 -24.87
C ALA A 807 -41.49 -9.17 -25.08
N ILE A 808 -40.62 -9.92 -25.77
CA ILE A 808 -39.25 -9.49 -26.10
C ILE A 808 -39.25 -8.24 -27.00
N GLN A 809 -40.14 -8.15 -27.99
CA GLN A 809 -40.27 -6.95 -28.81
C GLN A 809 -40.73 -5.73 -28.00
N LYS A 810 -41.59 -5.92 -26.99
CA LYS A 810 -42.05 -4.86 -26.08
C LYS A 810 -40.90 -4.32 -25.21
N GLU A 811 -40.04 -5.19 -24.68
CA GLU A 811 -38.82 -4.79 -23.96
C GLU A 811 -37.80 -4.10 -24.88
N VAL A 812 -37.55 -4.64 -26.08
CA VAL A 812 -36.59 -4.05 -27.04
C VAL A 812 -37.06 -2.68 -27.54
N ALA A 813 -38.36 -2.48 -27.72
CA ALA A 813 -38.94 -1.16 -28.02
C ALA A 813 -38.73 -0.17 -26.86
N ALA A 814 -38.96 -0.59 -25.62
CA ALA A 814 -38.70 0.25 -24.44
C ALA A 814 -37.21 0.62 -24.29
N LEU A 815 -36.30 -0.29 -24.64
CA LEU A 815 -34.85 -0.09 -24.59
C LEU A 815 -34.27 0.77 -25.73
N THR A 816 -35.06 1.09 -26.78
CA THR A 816 -34.57 1.82 -27.96
C THR A 816 -35.18 3.22 -28.15
N ALA A 817 -36.10 3.64 -27.28
CA ALA A 817 -36.64 4.99 -27.26
C ALA A 817 -35.56 6.03 -26.87
N LYS A 818 -35.31 7.03 -27.72
CA LYS A 818 -34.44 8.16 -27.39
C LYS A 818 -35.08 9.06 -26.33
N PRO A 819 -34.31 9.65 -25.40
CA PRO A 819 -34.82 10.64 -24.46
C PRO A 819 -35.22 11.91 -25.21
N THR A 820 -36.54 12.10 -25.39
CA THR A 820 -37.11 13.39 -25.78
C THR A 820 -37.28 14.30 -24.56
N THR A 821 -37.18 15.60 -24.77
CA THR A 821 -37.28 16.61 -23.71
C THR A 821 -38.72 16.74 -23.19
N ALA A 822 -39.04 15.99 -22.14
CA ALA A 822 -40.26 16.12 -21.36
C ALA A 822 -39.95 16.68 -19.96
N THR A 823 -40.87 17.48 -19.41
CA THR A 823 -40.83 17.95 -18.02
C THR A 823 -41.11 16.81 -17.04
N PRO A 824 -40.61 16.87 -15.79
CA PRO A 824 -40.79 15.79 -14.82
C PRO A 824 -42.23 15.72 -14.31
N GLU A 825 -42.98 14.72 -14.79
CA GLU A 825 -44.16 14.21 -14.07
C GLU A 825 -43.73 13.20 -12.99
N GLU A 826 -44.56 13.04 -11.96
CA GLU A 826 -44.15 12.51 -10.66
C GLU A 826 -44.09 10.97 -10.63
N THR A 827 -42.90 10.40 -10.84
CA THR A 827 -42.64 9.02 -10.44
C THR A 827 -42.71 8.91 -8.91
N ASN A 828 -43.77 8.25 -8.40
CA ASN A 828 -44.13 8.17 -6.98
C ASN A 828 -43.15 7.29 -6.17
N ASN A 829 -41.94 7.80 -5.96
CA ASN A 829 -40.83 7.06 -5.38
C ASN A 829 -40.88 7.04 -3.84
N ARG A 830 -41.78 6.21 -3.29
CA ARG A 830 -42.07 6.07 -1.84
C ARG A 830 -40.90 5.59 -0.97
N MET A 831 -39.79 5.16 -1.59
CA MET A 831 -38.53 4.85 -0.90
C MET A 831 -37.36 5.65 -1.49
N THR A 832 -36.60 6.36 -0.64
CA THR A 832 -35.45 7.17 -1.09
C THR A 832 -34.16 6.78 -0.35
N PRO A 833 -33.14 6.20 -1.02
CA PRO A 833 -31.88 5.85 -0.40
C PRO A 833 -31.01 7.09 -0.11
N VAL A 834 -30.43 7.13 1.08
CA VAL A 834 -29.55 8.18 1.61
C VAL A 834 -28.19 7.56 1.91
N LYS A 835 -27.14 8.09 1.27
CA LYS A 835 -25.76 7.67 1.51
C LYS A 835 -25.27 8.24 2.85
N MET A 836 -24.64 7.39 3.66
CA MET A 836 -24.05 7.78 4.94
C MET A 836 -22.53 7.96 4.82
N ASN A 837 -21.95 8.72 5.75
CA ASN A 837 -20.49 8.89 5.86
C ASN A 837 -19.87 7.77 6.73
N VAL A 838 -20.30 6.52 6.49
CA VAL A 838 -19.86 5.28 7.14
C VAL A 838 -19.96 4.15 6.12
N ASP A 839 -18.86 3.41 5.91
CA ASP A 839 -18.84 2.23 5.03
C ASP A 839 -19.86 1.16 5.47
N CYS A 840 -20.38 0.39 4.51
CA CYS A 840 -21.32 -0.70 4.74
C CYS A 840 -22.70 -0.28 5.28
N LEU A 841 -23.05 1.02 5.26
CA LEU A 841 -24.29 1.55 5.83
C LEU A 841 -24.98 2.57 4.89
N LEU A 842 -26.27 2.36 4.63
CA LEU A 842 -27.17 3.38 4.09
C LEU A 842 -28.44 3.51 4.95
N PHE A 843 -29.16 4.61 4.79
CA PHE A 843 -30.54 4.74 5.27
C PHE A 843 -31.48 4.78 4.06
N VAL A 844 -32.69 4.24 4.17
CA VAL A 844 -33.72 4.34 3.14
C VAL A 844 -34.93 5.01 3.77
N LYS A 845 -35.24 6.24 3.35
CA LYS A 845 -36.43 6.96 3.80
C LYS A 845 -37.69 6.28 3.28
N THR A 846 -38.73 6.24 4.10
CA THR A 846 -40.08 5.77 3.74
C THR A 846 -41.07 6.93 3.72
N GLN A 847 -42.07 6.86 2.86
CA GLN A 847 -43.23 7.75 2.88
C GLN A 847 -44.53 6.95 3.04
N PRO A 848 -45.59 7.50 3.70
CA PRO A 848 -46.89 6.84 3.80
C PRO A 848 -47.43 6.38 2.43
N PRO A 849 -48.07 5.20 2.33
CA PRO A 849 -48.50 4.32 3.42
C PRO A 849 -47.43 3.33 3.93
N VAL A 850 -46.16 3.49 3.58
CA VAL A 850 -45.09 2.55 3.97
C VAL A 850 -44.70 2.72 5.45
N ASP A 851 -45.18 1.84 6.32
CA ASP A 851 -44.64 1.66 7.67
C ASP A 851 -43.31 0.89 7.62
N PRO A 852 -42.19 1.46 8.08
CA PRO A 852 -40.91 0.75 8.11
C PRO A 852 -40.92 -0.49 9.03
N VAL A 853 -41.74 -0.54 10.10
CA VAL A 853 -41.78 -1.71 11.00
C VAL A 853 -42.45 -2.91 10.33
N ALA A 854 -43.66 -2.74 9.80
CA ALA A 854 -44.37 -3.78 9.04
C ALA A 854 -43.57 -4.22 7.81
N PHE A 855 -42.94 -3.29 7.08
CA PHE A 855 -42.09 -3.62 5.93
C PHE A 855 -40.91 -4.50 6.34
N VAL A 856 -40.12 -4.10 7.34
CA VAL A 856 -38.96 -4.89 7.80
C VAL A 856 -39.40 -6.26 8.33
N ARG A 857 -40.52 -6.35 9.06
CA ARG A 857 -41.08 -7.65 9.48
C ARG A 857 -41.38 -8.55 8.29
N ARG A 858 -42.19 -8.09 7.31
CA ARG A 858 -42.61 -8.90 6.16
C ARG A 858 -41.41 -9.47 5.39
N ILE A 859 -40.42 -8.63 5.05
CA ILE A 859 -39.20 -9.06 4.35
C ILE A 859 -38.45 -10.18 5.10
N CYS A 860 -38.50 -10.19 6.43
CA CYS A 860 -37.78 -11.17 7.25
C CYS A 860 -38.58 -12.45 7.52
N GLU A 861 -39.91 -12.37 7.55
CA GLU A 861 -40.80 -13.53 7.50
C GLU A 861 -40.71 -14.23 6.14
N ASP A 862 -40.69 -13.46 5.04
CA ASP A 862 -40.48 -13.94 3.68
C ASP A 862 -39.07 -14.56 3.54
N ALA A 863 -38.01 -13.93 4.07
CA ALA A 863 -36.67 -14.52 4.09
C ALA A 863 -36.62 -15.87 4.82
N ARG A 864 -37.41 -16.06 5.89
CA ARG A 864 -37.55 -17.36 6.60
C ARG A 864 -38.27 -18.40 5.74
N ARG A 865 -39.23 -17.99 4.89
CA ARG A 865 -40.09 -18.86 4.04
C ARG A 865 -39.55 -19.11 2.63
N CYS A 866 -38.47 -18.45 2.22
CA CYS A 866 -37.79 -18.60 0.91
C CYS A 866 -37.18 -20.00 0.64
N GLY A 867 -37.29 -20.95 1.59
CA GLY A 867 -37.08 -22.39 1.32
C GLY A 867 -38.35 -23.14 0.91
N GLU A 868 -39.51 -22.68 1.40
CA GLU A 868 -40.81 -23.35 1.29
C GLU A 868 -41.61 -22.92 0.05
N ILE A 869 -41.33 -21.73 -0.49
CA ILE A 869 -42.06 -21.11 -1.59
C ILE A 869 -41.12 -20.85 -2.79
N PRO A 870 -41.32 -21.50 -3.95
CA PRO A 870 -40.61 -21.17 -5.17
C PRO A 870 -40.88 -19.73 -5.61
N GLY A 871 -39.83 -19.00 -6.00
CA GLY A 871 -39.92 -17.64 -6.56
C GLY A 871 -39.48 -16.51 -5.62
N LEU A 872 -39.47 -16.69 -4.29
CA LEU A 872 -39.09 -15.62 -3.35
C LEU A 872 -37.64 -15.14 -3.54
N MET A 873 -37.45 -13.83 -3.63
CA MET A 873 -36.14 -13.19 -3.87
C MET A 873 -35.14 -13.48 -2.74
N ARG A 874 -33.87 -13.68 -3.11
CA ARG A 874 -32.74 -13.80 -2.17
C ARG A 874 -31.81 -12.59 -2.24
N CYS A 875 -31.72 -11.87 -1.12
CA CYS A 875 -30.77 -10.78 -0.93
C CYS A 875 -29.32 -11.27 -1.07
N ARG A 876 -28.49 -10.47 -1.74
CA ARG A 876 -27.05 -10.73 -1.97
C ARG A 876 -26.16 -9.61 -1.44
N TYR A 877 -26.71 -8.42 -1.22
CA TYR A 877 -25.98 -7.22 -0.81
C TYR A 877 -26.50 -6.61 0.49
N VAL A 878 -27.78 -6.80 0.82
CA VAL A 878 -28.39 -6.43 2.11
C VAL A 878 -28.04 -7.49 3.17
N ASN A 879 -27.36 -7.07 4.23
CA ASN A 879 -27.12 -7.90 5.40
C ASN A 879 -28.23 -7.71 6.44
N ARG A 880 -28.47 -6.47 6.88
CA ARG A 880 -29.36 -6.12 8.01
C ARG A 880 -30.31 -4.98 7.69
N LEU A 881 -31.52 -5.08 8.23
CA LEU A 881 -32.52 -4.02 8.29
C LEU A 881 -32.80 -3.64 9.76
N THR A 882 -32.96 -2.35 10.04
CA THR A 882 -33.49 -1.84 11.32
C THR A 882 -34.46 -0.69 11.03
N PRO A 883 -35.75 -0.77 11.42
CA PRO A 883 -36.73 0.29 11.15
C PRO A 883 -36.55 1.47 12.11
N VAL A 884 -36.93 2.66 11.66
CA VAL A 884 -37.05 3.90 12.43
C VAL A 884 -38.45 4.50 12.20
N SER A 885 -39.33 4.31 13.18
CA SER A 885 -40.71 4.81 13.15
C SER A 885 -40.80 6.31 13.42
N VAL A 886 -39.98 6.83 14.34
CA VAL A 886 -39.91 8.27 14.69
C VAL A 886 -38.45 8.69 14.77
N MET A 887 -38.12 9.86 14.22
CA MET A 887 -36.76 10.43 14.29
C MET A 887 -36.77 11.89 14.74
N GLY A 888 -35.84 12.25 15.60
CA GLY A 888 -35.65 13.61 16.11
C GLY A 888 -34.19 13.92 16.41
N LYS A 889 -33.95 15.00 17.16
CA LYS A 889 -32.60 15.52 17.43
C LYS A 889 -31.87 14.70 18.49
N ALA A 890 -30.60 14.36 18.26
CA ALA A 890 -29.74 13.68 19.21
C ALA A 890 -29.25 14.62 20.34
N SER A 891 -30.18 15.03 21.21
CA SER A 891 -29.93 15.71 22.49
C SER A 891 -30.80 15.07 23.57
N GLU A 892 -30.53 15.37 24.85
CA GLU A 892 -31.27 14.76 25.97
C GLU A 892 -32.78 15.04 25.89
N ASN A 893 -33.17 16.29 25.63
CA ASN A 893 -34.58 16.66 25.41
C ASN A 893 -35.16 16.01 24.15
N GLY A 894 -34.40 15.98 23.04
CA GLY A 894 -34.87 15.42 21.77
C GLY A 894 -35.09 13.90 21.85
N LEU A 895 -34.27 13.20 22.64
CA LEU A 895 -34.46 11.79 22.95
C LEU A 895 -35.76 11.56 23.73
N VAL A 896 -36.09 12.43 24.69
CA VAL A 896 -37.36 12.37 25.45
C VAL A 896 -38.56 12.65 24.55
N GLU A 897 -38.48 13.62 23.63
CA GLU A 897 -39.52 13.93 22.65
C GLU A 897 -39.81 12.72 21.75
N VAL A 898 -38.79 12.18 21.08
CA VAL A 898 -38.89 11.01 20.19
C VAL A 898 -39.37 9.77 20.94
N ALA A 899 -38.90 9.55 22.18
CA ALA A 899 -39.35 8.43 23.00
C ALA A 899 -40.84 8.56 23.38
N ARG A 900 -41.32 9.75 23.76
CA ARG A 900 -42.73 9.95 24.09
C ARG A 900 -43.66 9.71 22.90
N GLU A 901 -43.22 10.04 21.70
CA GLU A 901 -43.97 9.79 20.47
C GLU A 901 -43.98 8.29 20.11
N ALA A 902 -42.80 7.68 19.96
CA ALA A 902 -42.68 6.27 19.55
C ALA A 902 -43.25 5.26 20.57
N LEU A 903 -43.18 5.57 21.88
CA LEU A 903 -43.65 4.68 22.94
C LEU A 903 -45.13 4.90 23.30
N GLY A 904 -45.70 6.06 22.99
CA GLY A 904 -47.05 6.45 23.44
C GLY A 904 -48.20 5.59 22.91
N GLY A 905 -47.97 4.83 21.83
CA GLY A 905 -48.90 3.81 21.33
C GLY A 905 -48.92 2.51 22.16
N TRP A 906 -47.86 2.23 22.92
CA TRP A 906 -47.57 0.90 23.50
C TRP A 906 -47.46 0.88 25.02
N PHE A 907 -46.95 1.96 25.62
CA PHE A 907 -46.62 2.06 27.03
C PHE A 907 -47.39 3.20 27.70
N ASP A 908 -47.66 3.05 28.99
CA ASP A 908 -48.12 4.16 29.85
C ASP A 908 -46.90 4.98 30.29
N LEU A 909 -46.88 6.29 30.01
CA LEU A 909 -45.70 7.15 30.15
C LEU A 909 -45.83 8.22 31.24
N GLY A 910 -44.81 8.36 32.08
CA GLY A 910 -44.74 9.33 33.18
C GLY A 910 -44.20 10.71 32.77
N GLY A 911 -44.52 11.75 33.53
CA GLY A 911 -43.96 13.11 33.40
C GLY A 911 -44.66 14.03 32.38
N LYS A 912 -44.63 15.35 32.63
CA LYS A 912 -45.29 16.38 31.81
C LYS A 912 -44.60 16.58 30.45
N ARG A 913 -45.41 16.88 29.41
CA ARG A 913 -44.93 17.48 28.14
C ARG A 913 -44.51 18.93 28.37
N SER A 914 -43.43 19.37 27.72
CA SER A 914 -43.09 20.79 27.53
C SER A 914 -43.75 21.35 26.27
N ALA A 915 -44.22 22.59 26.33
CA ALA A 915 -44.58 23.38 25.14
C ALA A 915 -43.32 24.10 24.61
N GLY A 916 -43.28 24.42 23.31
CA GLY A 916 -42.09 24.98 22.66
C GLY A 916 -42.30 26.36 22.05
N GLY A 917 -41.21 26.96 21.56
CA GLY A 917 -41.22 28.10 20.64
C GLY A 917 -41.07 29.49 21.29
N GLY A 918 -39.86 30.04 21.22
CA GLY A 918 -39.55 31.43 21.57
C GLY A 918 -38.05 31.70 21.48
N GLY A 919 -37.65 32.80 20.83
CA GLY A 919 -36.24 33.18 20.66
C GLY A 919 -35.94 34.56 21.25
N GLY A 920 -34.67 34.83 21.52
CA GLY A 920 -34.16 36.11 22.00
C GLY A 920 -32.64 36.07 22.22
N ASP A 921 -31.99 37.20 21.99
CA ASP A 921 -30.55 37.42 22.17
C ASP A 921 -30.20 37.71 23.64
N GLY A 922 -28.92 37.65 24.02
CA GLY A 922 -28.49 38.24 25.30
C GLY A 922 -27.17 37.72 25.87
N GLU A 923 -26.27 38.67 26.17
CA GLU A 923 -24.97 38.44 26.79
C GLU A 923 -25.00 38.02 28.29
N LYS A 924 -23.86 37.46 28.75
CA LYS A 924 -23.19 37.66 30.07
C LYS A 924 -24.03 37.67 31.37
N GLY A 925 -23.56 36.91 32.37
CA GLY A 925 -23.40 37.46 33.73
C GLY A 925 -23.70 36.55 34.93
N ALA A 926 -22.69 36.41 35.78
CA ALA A 926 -22.65 36.08 37.22
C ALA A 926 -23.94 35.80 38.04
N GLU A 927 -23.82 34.76 38.89
CA GLU A 927 -24.19 34.71 40.33
C GLU A 927 -25.61 35.08 40.82
N GLY A 928 -26.24 34.15 41.59
CA GLY A 928 -26.89 34.54 42.85
C GLY A 928 -28.33 34.04 43.16
N VAL A 929 -28.43 33.10 44.11
CA VAL A 929 -29.41 33.03 45.23
C VAL A 929 -30.94 33.06 44.97
N ASP A 930 -31.56 31.89 45.16
CA ASP A 930 -32.79 31.57 45.93
C ASP A 930 -33.98 32.57 46.12
N ALA A 931 -35.13 32.17 45.54
CA ALA A 931 -36.41 31.88 46.23
C ALA A 931 -37.53 32.95 46.51
N GLU A 932 -38.74 32.38 46.65
CA GLU A 932 -40.03 32.86 47.24
C GLU A 932 -41.03 33.77 46.45
N GLY A 933 -42.34 33.53 46.69
CA GLY A 933 -43.49 34.41 46.36
C GLY A 933 -44.03 34.39 44.90
N ALA A 934 -45.11 33.73 44.46
CA ALA A 934 -46.37 33.19 45.01
C ALA A 934 -47.63 34.10 44.89
N LYS A 935 -48.80 33.46 44.66
CA LYS A 935 -50.20 33.98 44.56
C LYS A 935 -50.65 34.52 43.19
N ASP A 936 -51.60 33.85 42.51
CA ASP A 936 -53.09 33.94 42.57
C ASP A 936 -53.63 35.02 41.59
N VAL A 937 -54.78 34.92 40.92
CA VAL A 937 -56.09 34.33 41.28
C VAL A 937 -56.74 33.56 40.10
N LYS A 938 -57.67 32.65 40.42
CA LYS A 938 -58.53 31.83 39.52
C LYS A 938 -59.37 32.61 38.49
N THR A 939 -59.88 31.87 37.50
CA THR A 939 -61.31 31.97 37.11
C THR A 939 -61.92 30.58 36.83
N GLU A 940 -63.15 30.41 37.29
CA GLU A 940 -64.07 29.29 37.03
C GLU A 940 -64.96 29.67 35.81
N SER A 941 -65.72 28.82 35.11
CA SER A 941 -65.87 27.35 35.01
C SER A 941 -66.70 27.06 33.73
N GLY A 942 -66.77 25.81 33.26
CA GLY A 942 -67.65 25.43 32.14
C GLY A 942 -67.40 24.02 31.62
N GLU A 943 -68.34 23.11 31.85
CA GLU A 943 -68.23 21.70 31.49
C GLU A 943 -68.84 21.40 30.11
N THR A 944 -68.17 20.56 29.33
CA THR A 944 -68.79 19.74 28.28
C THR A 944 -68.17 18.34 28.31
N GLU A 945 -68.98 17.34 27.98
CA GLU A 945 -68.76 15.94 28.37
C GLU A 945 -67.60 15.25 27.64
N ALA A 946 -67.02 14.24 28.31
CA ALA A 946 -65.97 13.40 27.74
C ALA A 946 -66.56 12.16 27.01
N PRO A 947 -66.08 11.80 25.81
CA PRO A 947 -66.35 10.49 25.24
C PRO A 947 -65.52 9.43 25.97
N ALA A 948 -66.20 8.55 26.72
CA ALA A 948 -65.54 7.51 27.49
C ALA A 948 -65.14 6.29 26.63
N SER A 949 -63.85 5.98 26.59
CA SER A 949 -63.41 4.58 26.72
C SER A 949 -61.96 4.52 27.21
N ASP A 950 -61.78 4.28 28.51
CA ASP A 950 -60.56 3.60 28.97
C ASP A 950 -60.52 2.23 28.29
N ARG A 951 -59.48 1.98 27.50
CA ARG A 951 -59.07 0.62 27.14
C ARG A 951 -57.87 0.29 27.99
N GLU A 952 -58.04 -0.58 28.98
CA GLU A 952 -56.93 -1.09 29.78
C GLU A 952 -55.87 -1.71 28.85
N ARG A 953 -54.75 -1.00 28.66
CA ARG A 953 -53.64 -1.50 27.86
C ARG A 953 -53.03 -2.71 28.57
N LYS A 954 -52.86 -3.81 27.83
CA LYS A 954 -52.20 -5.01 28.34
C LYS A 954 -50.81 -4.62 28.88
N PRO A 955 -50.43 -5.00 30.11
CA PRO A 955 -49.06 -4.82 30.56
C PRO A 955 -48.12 -5.61 29.64
N PHE A 956 -47.02 -4.96 29.24
CA PHE A 956 -45.96 -5.55 28.43
C PHE A 956 -44.68 -5.63 29.26
N THR A 957 -43.96 -6.75 29.16
CA THR A 957 -42.54 -6.79 29.51
C THR A 957 -41.70 -6.26 28.36
N PHE A 958 -40.58 -5.57 28.64
CA PHE A 958 -39.85 -4.85 27.59
C PHE A 958 -38.32 -4.85 27.75
N ALA A 959 -37.62 -4.59 26.63
CA ALA A 959 -36.18 -4.42 26.61
C ALA A 959 -35.74 -3.27 25.69
N ILE A 960 -34.79 -2.43 26.15
CA ILE A 960 -34.23 -1.32 25.37
C ILE A 960 -32.93 -1.77 24.70
N ARG A 961 -32.78 -1.48 23.40
CA ARG A 961 -31.65 -1.92 22.55
C ARG A 961 -31.03 -0.73 21.81
N PRO A 962 -30.15 0.07 22.46
CA PRO A 962 -29.53 1.22 21.83
C PRO A 962 -28.29 0.86 20.99
N THR A 963 -28.15 1.56 19.86
CA THR A 963 -27.01 1.52 18.93
C THR A 963 -26.56 2.95 18.64
N ILE A 964 -25.29 3.27 18.84
CA ILE A 964 -24.75 4.63 18.73
C ILE A 964 -23.62 4.63 17.68
N ARG A 965 -23.69 5.53 16.70
CA ARG A 965 -22.72 5.66 15.60
C ARG A 965 -22.35 7.14 15.41
N ASN A 966 -21.06 7.45 15.25
CA ASN A 966 -20.55 8.81 14.99
C ASN A 966 -21.15 9.90 15.91
N HIS A 967 -21.40 9.59 17.19
CA HIS A 967 -21.98 10.49 18.18
C HIS A 967 -21.30 10.28 19.54
N SER A 968 -20.96 11.37 20.24
CA SER A 968 -20.11 11.39 21.44
C SER A 968 -20.82 11.69 22.76
N ASN A 969 -22.03 12.27 22.72
CA ASN A 969 -22.60 12.96 23.87
C ASN A 969 -23.59 12.06 24.64
N LEU A 970 -24.63 11.56 23.96
CA LEU A 970 -25.58 10.59 24.50
C LEU A 970 -24.91 9.22 24.63
N LYS A 971 -24.45 8.89 25.84
CA LYS A 971 -23.86 7.59 26.18
C LYS A 971 -24.93 6.51 26.36
N ARG A 972 -24.55 5.24 26.16
CA ARG A 972 -25.45 4.07 26.21
C ARG A 972 -26.37 4.07 27.43
N ASP A 973 -25.82 4.28 28.61
CA ASP A 973 -26.55 4.13 29.87
C ASP A 973 -27.48 5.32 30.13
N VAL A 974 -27.10 6.52 29.67
CA VAL A 974 -27.99 7.70 29.64
C VAL A 974 -29.20 7.43 28.76
N VAL A 975 -28.99 6.87 27.57
CA VAL A 975 -30.08 6.52 26.64
C VAL A 975 -31.03 5.49 27.24
N ILE A 976 -30.51 4.44 27.89
CA ILE A 976 -31.33 3.40 28.54
C ILE A 976 -32.11 4.00 29.72
N ASN A 977 -31.45 4.74 30.62
CA ASN A 977 -32.08 5.26 31.83
C ASN A 977 -33.14 6.33 31.51
N THR A 978 -32.87 7.22 30.55
CA THR A 978 -33.84 8.23 30.10
C THR A 978 -35.08 7.58 29.48
N ILE A 979 -34.93 6.48 28.74
CA ILE A 979 -36.08 5.79 28.10
C ILE A 979 -36.84 4.92 29.12
N ALA A 980 -36.13 4.23 30.02
CA ALA A 980 -36.76 3.44 31.08
C ALA A 980 -37.57 4.35 32.02
N GLY A 981 -36.98 5.45 32.50
CA GLY A 981 -37.64 6.41 33.39
C GLY A 981 -38.80 7.22 32.78
N LEU A 982 -39.10 7.02 31.49
CA LEU A 982 -40.33 7.52 30.87
C LEU A 982 -41.49 6.53 30.96
N ILE A 983 -41.23 5.24 31.14
CA ILE A 983 -42.22 4.16 31.20
C ILE A 983 -42.69 3.96 32.65
N ASN A 984 -43.97 3.64 32.84
CA ASN A 984 -44.49 3.29 34.16
C ASN A 984 -44.01 1.89 34.59
N ASP A 985 -42.91 1.86 35.33
CA ASP A 985 -42.26 0.67 35.90
C ASP A 985 -43.16 -0.14 36.85
N ASP A 986 -44.29 0.39 37.35
CA ASP A 986 -45.23 -0.41 38.16
C ASP A 986 -46.04 -1.39 37.30
N ARG A 987 -46.48 -0.95 36.10
CA ARG A 987 -47.31 -1.73 35.16
C ARG A 987 -46.49 -2.52 34.14
N HIS A 988 -45.41 -1.93 33.64
CA HIS A 988 -44.52 -2.55 32.64
C HIS A 988 -43.21 -2.99 33.33
N LYS A 989 -42.68 -4.16 32.99
CA LYS A 989 -41.47 -4.69 33.67
C LYS A 989 -40.36 -4.97 32.66
N VAL A 990 -39.13 -4.57 33.01
CA VAL A 990 -37.96 -4.86 32.18
C VAL A 990 -37.68 -6.37 32.16
N ASN A 991 -37.63 -6.95 30.97
CA ASN A 991 -37.29 -8.36 30.73
C ASN A 991 -36.25 -8.41 29.60
N LEU A 992 -34.99 -8.65 29.95
CA LEU A 992 -33.89 -8.55 28.99
C LEU A 992 -33.71 -9.78 28.10
N THR A 993 -34.37 -10.91 28.42
CA THR A 993 -34.16 -12.22 27.77
C THR A 993 -35.32 -12.67 26.88
N ALA A 994 -36.57 -12.36 27.25
CA ALA A 994 -37.77 -12.71 26.47
C ALA A 994 -38.90 -11.68 26.67
N PRO A 995 -38.71 -10.39 26.28
CA PRO A 995 -39.71 -9.35 26.44
C PRO A 995 -40.95 -9.58 25.55
N ASP A 996 -42.10 -8.97 25.87
CA ASP A 996 -43.21 -8.82 24.92
C ASP A 996 -42.89 -7.78 23.83
N LYS A 997 -42.06 -6.77 24.15
CA LYS A 997 -41.73 -5.62 23.30
C LYS A 997 -40.25 -5.25 23.33
N VAL A 998 -39.65 -4.99 22.19
CA VAL A 998 -38.29 -4.46 22.08
C VAL A 998 -38.34 -3.00 21.62
N ILE A 999 -37.61 -2.13 22.32
CA ILE A 999 -37.46 -0.70 21.99
C ILE A 999 -36.10 -0.50 21.33
N LEU A 1000 -36.10 -0.23 20.04
CA LEU A 1000 -34.92 0.02 19.22
C LEU A 1000 -34.57 1.50 19.31
N VAL A 1001 -33.29 1.83 19.47
CA VAL A 1001 -32.83 3.23 19.59
C VAL A 1001 -31.54 3.42 18.80
N ASP A 1002 -31.62 4.06 17.65
CA ASP A 1002 -30.47 4.28 16.76
C ASP A 1002 -30.06 5.76 16.76
N ILE A 1003 -28.86 6.06 17.25
CA ILE A 1003 -28.29 7.40 17.28
C ILE A 1003 -27.19 7.51 16.21
N TYR A 1004 -27.31 8.50 15.33
CA TYR A 1004 -26.33 8.79 14.28
C TYR A 1004 -26.10 10.30 14.18
N GLN A 1005 -24.86 10.74 14.39
CA GLN A 1005 -24.43 12.15 14.31
C GLN A 1005 -25.35 13.13 15.08
N THR A 1006 -26.28 13.79 14.40
CA THR A 1006 -27.20 14.80 14.95
C THR A 1006 -28.63 14.31 15.18
N VAL A 1007 -28.96 13.08 14.79
CA VAL A 1007 -30.31 12.50 14.88
C VAL A 1007 -30.36 11.25 15.76
N CYS A 1008 -31.50 11.04 16.41
CA CYS A 1008 -31.84 9.80 17.09
C CYS A 1008 -33.21 9.30 16.61
N GLY A 1009 -33.32 8.00 16.38
CA GLY A 1009 -34.54 7.34 15.91
C GLY A 1009 -34.97 6.22 16.85
N ILE A 1010 -36.28 6.05 17.04
CA ILE A 1010 -36.87 5.02 17.91
C ILE A 1010 -37.97 4.27 17.17
N SER A 1011 -38.03 2.96 17.43
CA SER A 1011 -39.09 2.04 16.98
C SER A 1011 -39.45 1.08 18.10
N VAL A 1012 -40.71 0.64 18.13
CA VAL A 1012 -41.16 -0.46 19.00
C VAL A 1012 -41.56 -1.63 18.11
N VAL A 1013 -41.09 -2.81 18.47
CA VAL A 1013 -41.30 -4.09 17.78
C VAL A 1013 -41.63 -5.17 18.82
N ASP A 1014 -42.09 -6.34 18.40
CA ASP A 1014 -42.46 -7.42 19.34
C ASP A 1014 -41.23 -8.19 19.86
N GLY A 1015 -41.47 -9.05 20.86
CA GLY A 1015 -40.45 -9.87 21.51
C GLY A 1015 -39.67 -10.83 20.60
N ASP A 1016 -40.30 -11.28 19.51
CA ASP A 1016 -39.70 -12.17 18.51
C ASP A 1016 -38.52 -11.52 17.76
N TRP A 1017 -38.33 -10.20 17.88
CA TRP A 1017 -37.19 -9.46 17.33
C TRP A 1017 -35.82 -10.04 17.74
N ASP A 1018 -35.68 -10.58 18.96
CA ASP A 1018 -34.43 -11.23 19.41
C ASP A 1018 -34.31 -12.71 18.99
N GLU A 1019 -35.39 -13.34 18.47
CA GLU A 1019 -35.34 -14.64 17.76
C GLU A 1019 -35.09 -14.47 16.25
N LEU A 1020 -35.59 -13.38 15.67
CA LEU A 1020 -35.13 -12.79 14.40
C LEU A 1020 -33.71 -12.18 14.55
N LYS A 1021 -33.20 -12.13 15.79
CA LYS A 1021 -31.81 -12.21 16.25
C LYS A 1021 -30.80 -11.31 15.53
N ARG A 1022 -31.19 -10.06 15.31
CA ARG A 1022 -30.40 -9.02 14.62
C ARG A 1022 -30.20 -9.25 13.12
N TYR A 1023 -31.17 -9.82 12.41
CA TYR A 1023 -31.31 -9.74 10.94
C TYR A 1023 -29.97 -9.76 10.18
N ASN A 1024 -29.41 -10.95 10.03
CA ASN A 1024 -28.59 -11.24 8.87
C ASN A 1024 -29.51 -12.03 7.94
N LEU A 1025 -29.94 -11.45 6.81
CA LEU A 1025 -30.89 -12.12 5.92
C LEU A 1025 -30.33 -13.48 5.44
N THR A 1026 -29.01 -13.56 5.25
CA THR A 1026 -28.24 -14.79 4.99
C THR A 1026 -28.50 -15.91 6.02
N GLU A 1027 -28.64 -15.57 7.30
CA GLU A 1027 -28.88 -16.54 8.38
C GLU A 1027 -30.35 -17.00 8.41
N LEU A 1028 -31.31 -16.12 8.11
CA LEU A 1028 -32.74 -16.47 7.99
C LEU A 1028 -32.97 -17.43 6.81
N TYR A 1029 -32.38 -17.15 5.64
CA TYR A 1029 -32.39 -18.07 4.48
C TYR A 1029 -31.76 -19.44 4.79
N GLY A 1030 -30.87 -19.53 5.79
CA GLY A 1030 -30.26 -20.78 6.24
C GLY A 1030 -31.23 -21.67 7.03
N GLN A 1031 -32.05 -21.07 7.91
CA GLN A 1031 -32.91 -21.81 8.84
C GLN A 1031 -34.05 -22.56 8.16
N GLY A 1032 -34.62 -22.01 7.07
CA GLY A 1032 -35.68 -22.69 6.30
C GLY A 1032 -35.25 -24.07 5.78
N ARG A 1033 -33.96 -24.25 5.47
CA ARG A 1033 -33.42 -25.53 4.96
C ARG A 1033 -33.36 -26.63 6.02
N SER A 1034 -33.17 -26.30 7.29
CA SER A 1034 -33.14 -27.31 8.37
C SER A 1034 -34.52 -27.75 8.85
N ALA A 1035 -35.57 -26.93 8.63
CA ALA A 1035 -36.95 -27.37 8.85
C ALA A 1035 -37.37 -28.44 7.84
N GLN A 1036 -37.02 -28.26 6.56
CA GLN A 1036 -37.39 -29.15 5.47
C GLN A 1036 -36.69 -30.52 5.58
N ALA A 1037 -35.39 -30.53 5.88
CA ALA A 1037 -34.59 -31.74 6.15
C ALA A 1037 -34.94 -32.49 7.46
N SER A 1038 -36.11 -32.24 8.03
CA SER A 1038 -36.69 -33.00 9.16
C SER A 1038 -38.11 -33.53 8.87
N LYS A 1039 -38.57 -33.44 7.61
CA LYS A 1039 -39.85 -33.97 7.11
C LYS A 1039 -39.72 -34.93 5.91
N ASP A 1040 -38.50 -35.10 5.39
CA ASP A 1040 -38.12 -36.07 4.35
C ASP A 1040 -37.42 -37.29 5.00
#